data_AF-A0A0R2LFU5-F1
#
_entry.id   AF-A0A0R2LFU5-F1
#
_cell.length_a   1.000
_cell.length_b   1.000
_cell.length_c   1.000
_cell.angle_alpha   90.00
_cell.angle_beta   90.00
_cell.angle_gamma   90.00
#
_symmetry.space_group_name_H-M   'P 1'
#
loop_
_entity.id
_entity.type
_entity.pdbx_description
1 polymer ?
#
loop_
_entity_poly.entity_id
_entity_poly.type
_entity_poly.pdbx_seq_one_letter_code
_entity_poly.pdbx_strand_id
1 'polypeptide(L)'
;MKKGLVKRILRIITVVLVFLLSSSLFTDVNATTTKSADSSGYTTDAKGKYPTNSWIPGSQKNVLNYQGDDNKANWDGNPDNTTDSYLDKDSSAIRKYSKETGTPGLYDVYLNVRGKSVTKKTDLVIVADWSGSMNDPLPSDTKTKIARQKEAVEKLTAELQGTEGLNVGFIGYSSDVKKSEMASSWQKSGGAKDKVGSNAKVGLTPATSAKAAIDAEYATLGATPKVIQNGATFTQKAMIEGQAMLDGGSGANKVMVVLTDGIPTFSYHVTGVKDGTSDLMTNGKIASTYKTSPIDGNGDERDTRFDRADRNPDHSYTVNGVKINNHFHALRGTGEDIKNAGTRIVAMGMNIGNGGGVNANNFKSAFQQLASTPSDYHPVNSMGEIDEFINNFAAEITNNTIVNGSITDPIGAQYIFEPNSLSLRSVGKKELTADQLKSITKSYDSATSTIFVDKLNLGADQEVQLHYRVRINTEDRDFNPDTWYQMNGTTTLTPKENNPDKKEEFGVPSGKAPGVKLSVVKKWQTLEGSTLPDKIDFTVSRSTTTSDGTWTSATDSLTKADKWKKNIDHLTVDNKQVSLPKYNNQGKDFVYKVTSENPVLGYTTYISNSNNDWTITNKAQGFQVNKYSADSNQPLAGSKYKLKKYTDSGWQTIDSSFDPQEFVGNTTVKSIVAGYYMIEETEAPKGYQLDTTPVKFQVSKEGKYLDENGHEISKDLPAINGFYIATNKDGIPVLTFAQYDKLKPYGLTVQKVDQDNNKKLAGAKFKLSAKNTEAQTVTTNSDGLAKFRELKPGEYTLEETESPDGYSPYKNKITVTIAADGKVTFSDDSLDGSYHLNSDGNNTISLTVKDHVKGTLPKTGGNGISAYLNIGLSLIVFVAGLVVVEQRYYKREV
;
A
#
# COMPACT_ATOMS: atom_id res chain seq x y z
N MET A 1 34.83 31.71 -55.77
CA MET A 1 36.08 31.07 -55.29
C MET A 1 35.93 30.58 -53.86
N LYS A 2 35.95 29.24 -53.70
CA LYS A 2 36.53 28.42 -52.60
C LYS A 2 35.94 28.59 -51.19
N LYS A 3 35.07 27.67 -50.72
CA LYS A 3 35.37 26.31 -50.21
C LYS A 3 36.47 26.29 -49.15
N GLY A 4 36.07 25.96 -47.92
CA GLY A 4 37.00 25.55 -46.87
C GLY A 4 37.61 24.17 -47.15
N LEU A 5 38.58 23.79 -46.30
CA LEU A 5 38.77 22.47 -45.69
C LEU A 5 40.17 22.43 -45.05
N VAL A 6 40.26 22.29 -43.73
CA VAL A 6 41.38 21.60 -43.08
C VAL A 6 40.78 20.54 -42.14
N LYS A 7 40.94 19.28 -42.59
CA LYS A 7 40.85 17.96 -41.93
C LYS A 7 41.84 17.88 -40.74
N ARG A 8 41.82 17.00 -39.72
CA ARG A 8 41.05 15.84 -39.25
C ARG A 8 41.75 15.29 -37.96
N ILE A 9 41.02 14.56 -37.10
CA ILE A 9 41.37 13.27 -36.43
C ILE A 9 41.86 13.20 -34.94
N LEU A 10 41.00 12.52 -34.12
CA LEU A 10 41.16 11.55 -32.98
C LEU A 10 41.59 12.00 -31.56
N ARG A 11 40.70 11.88 -30.54
CA ARG A 11 40.53 10.80 -29.48
C ARG A 11 41.55 10.94 -28.31
N ILE A 12 41.29 10.89 -26.99
CA ILE A 12 40.34 10.15 -26.13
C ILE A 12 40.41 10.68 -24.65
N ILE A 13 39.26 10.82 -23.96
CA ILE A 13 38.89 10.58 -22.52
C ILE A 13 39.73 11.18 -21.34
N THR A 14 39.08 11.99 -20.45
CA THR A 14 38.81 11.76 -18.98
C THR A 14 38.85 13.03 -18.10
N VAL A 15 37.67 13.50 -17.66
CA VAL A 15 37.20 14.01 -16.33
C VAL A 15 37.99 15.11 -15.56
N VAL A 16 37.25 16.15 -15.12
CA VAL A 16 37.09 16.65 -13.71
C VAL A 16 36.98 18.20 -13.60
N LEU A 17 35.80 18.67 -13.12
CA LEU A 17 35.49 19.92 -12.35
C LEU A 17 35.72 21.28 -13.06
N VAL A 18 34.94 22.38 -12.91
CA VAL A 18 34.05 22.88 -11.84
C VAL A 18 33.08 23.95 -12.43
N PHE A 19 32.00 24.22 -11.66
CA PHE A 19 31.19 25.46 -11.55
C PHE A 19 29.95 25.66 -12.45
N LEU A 20 28.82 25.22 -11.89
CA LEU A 20 27.46 25.70 -12.18
C LEU A 20 27.07 26.83 -11.23
N LEU A 21 26.33 27.79 -11.80
CA LEU A 21 25.78 29.01 -11.21
C LEU A 21 24.42 28.79 -10.54
N SER A 22 24.20 29.66 -9.54
CA SER A 22 22.94 30.24 -9.05
C SER A 22 21.87 29.34 -8.43
N SER A 23 21.88 29.27 -7.10
CA SER A 23 20.70 29.03 -6.25
C SER A 23 20.31 30.33 -5.52
N SER A 24 19.03 30.67 -5.62
CA SER A 24 18.37 31.78 -4.94
C SER A 24 18.26 31.51 -3.44
N LEU A 25 18.63 32.50 -2.63
CA LEU A 25 18.47 32.52 -1.18
C LEU A 25 16.98 32.55 -0.80
N PHE A 26 16.48 31.44 -0.26
CA PHE A 26 15.46 31.49 0.78
C PHE A 26 16.19 31.29 2.11
N THR A 27 16.19 32.33 2.94
CA THR A 27 16.61 32.23 4.34
C THR A 27 15.48 31.55 5.11
N ASP A 28 15.56 30.24 5.28
CA ASP A 28 14.80 29.58 6.34
C ASP A 28 15.47 29.89 7.67
N VAL A 29 14.70 30.51 8.54
CA VAL A 29 15.02 30.79 9.93
C VAL A 29 15.38 29.46 10.59
N ASN A 30 16.65 29.28 10.96
CA ASN A 30 17.08 28.25 11.89
C ASN A 30 16.44 28.56 13.26
N ALA A 31 15.19 28.13 13.45
CA ALA A 31 14.68 27.84 14.76
C ALA A 31 15.47 26.63 15.26
N THR A 32 16.51 26.89 16.06
CA THR A 32 17.16 25.86 16.87
C THR A 32 16.17 25.44 17.95
N THR A 33 15.15 24.66 17.57
CA THR A 33 14.35 23.91 18.54
C THR A 33 15.28 22.86 19.11
N THR A 34 15.73 23.09 20.34
CA THR A 34 16.28 22.06 21.21
C THR A 34 15.37 20.84 21.13
N LYS A 35 15.85 19.74 20.52
CA LYS A 35 15.16 18.45 20.55
C LYS A 35 15.08 18.02 22.02
N SER A 36 13.97 18.31 22.69
CA SER A 36 13.71 17.78 24.02
C SER A 36 13.24 16.35 23.85
N ALA A 37 14.06 15.39 24.27
CA ALA A 37 13.56 14.03 24.49
C ALA A 37 12.38 14.10 25.46
N ASP A 38 11.35 13.29 25.22
CA ASP A 38 10.41 13.02 26.30
C ASP A 38 11.11 12.24 27.43
N SER A 39 10.47 12.14 28.60
CA SER A 39 11.01 11.42 29.74
C SER A 39 11.27 9.93 29.49
N SER A 40 10.81 9.39 28.34
CA SER A 40 11.01 8.00 27.91
C SER A 40 12.12 7.83 26.86
N GLY A 41 12.83 8.90 26.47
CA GLY A 41 13.96 8.83 25.56
C GLY A 41 13.60 8.89 24.06
N TYR A 42 12.37 9.24 23.70
CA TYR A 42 11.92 9.34 22.30
C TYR A 42 11.74 10.79 21.86
N THR A 43 11.92 11.01 20.56
CA THR A 43 11.59 12.25 19.88
C THR A 43 10.32 12.03 19.06
N THR A 44 9.36 12.94 19.18
CA THR A 44 8.18 13.00 18.32
C THR A 44 8.16 14.34 17.59
N ASP A 45 8.30 14.32 16.28
CA ASP A 45 8.30 15.51 15.43
C ASP A 45 7.56 15.25 14.10
N ALA A 46 7.66 16.16 13.12
CA ALA A 46 7.03 16.00 11.80
C ALA A 46 7.53 14.77 11.02
N LYS A 47 8.63 14.14 11.42
CA LYS A 47 9.16 12.90 10.86
C LYS A 47 8.67 11.68 11.63
N GLY A 48 7.74 11.81 12.58
CA GLY A 48 7.18 10.72 13.36
C GLY A 48 7.84 10.53 14.72
N LYS A 49 7.70 9.33 15.30
CA LYS A 49 8.21 8.98 16.63
C LYS A 49 9.34 7.96 16.54
N TYR A 50 10.49 8.29 17.13
CA TYR A 50 11.72 7.49 17.03
C TYR A 50 12.62 7.67 18.27
N PRO A 51 13.53 6.72 18.56
CA PRO A 51 14.50 6.87 19.64
C PRO A 51 15.34 8.13 19.46
N THR A 52 15.48 8.95 20.50
CA THR A 52 16.28 10.19 20.44
C THR A 52 17.76 9.85 20.26
N ASN A 53 18.25 8.93 21.08
CA ASN A 53 19.56 8.32 20.95
C ASN A 53 19.39 6.99 20.19
N SER A 54 19.77 6.99 18.91
CA SER A 54 19.47 5.90 17.99
C SER A 54 20.69 5.38 17.25
N TRP A 55 20.64 4.12 16.80
CA TRP A 55 21.61 3.53 15.89
C TRP A 55 20.89 2.83 14.71
N ILE A 56 21.63 2.63 13.61
CA ILE A 56 21.15 1.90 12.43
C ILE A 56 21.88 0.56 12.28
N PRO A 57 21.21 -0.53 11.87
CA PRO A 57 21.85 -1.80 11.58
C PRO A 57 22.60 -1.74 10.25
N GLY A 58 23.93 -1.64 10.32
CA GLY A 58 24.82 -1.52 9.17
C GLY A 58 24.57 -0.24 8.37
N SER A 59 23.91 -0.37 7.21
CA SER A 59 23.59 0.73 6.29
C SER A 59 22.09 0.94 6.05
N GLN A 60 21.23 0.25 6.81
CA GLN A 60 19.78 0.30 6.61
C GLN A 60 19.18 1.61 7.17
N LYS A 61 18.66 2.46 6.28
CA LYS A 61 18.17 3.81 6.63
C LYS A 61 16.68 3.87 7.00
N ASN A 62 15.97 2.75 6.89
CA ASN A 62 14.53 2.66 7.14
C ASN A 62 14.19 2.12 8.53
N VAL A 63 15.19 1.89 9.38
CA VAL A 63 15.03 1.40 10.75
C VAL A 63 15.95 2.20 11.67
N LEU A 64 15.44 2.58 12.83
CA LEU A 64 16.18 3.19 13.93
C LEU A 64 15.96 2.38 15.19
N ASN A 65 17.05 1.96 15.81
CA ASN A 65 17.04 1.20 17.04
C ASN A 65 17.44 2.09 18.20
N TYR A 66 16.91 1.81 19.38
CA TYR A 66 17.27 2.51 20.61
C TYR A 66 18.72 2.16 21.02
N GLN A 67 19.52 3.17 21.39
CA GLN A 67 20.88 2.94 21.89
C GLN A 67 20.87 2.39 23.33
N GLY A 68 21.70 1.38 23.58
CA GLY A 68 21.94 0.92 24.95
C GLY A 68 22.87 1.85 25.73
N ASP A 69 23.22 1.45 26.94
CA ASP A 69 24.05 2.26 27.84
C ASP A 69 25.51 2.35 27.38
N ASP A 70 25.91 1.49 26.43
CA ASP A 70 27.19 1.53 25.73
C ASP A 70 27.33 2.71 24.76
N ASN A 71 26.24 3.45 24.50
CA ASN A 71 26.16 4.57 23.54
C ASN A 71 26.64 4.18 22.13
N LYS A 72 26.53 2.91 21.75
CA LYS A 72 27.03 2.45 20.46
C LYS A 72 26.15 2.95 19.33
N ALA A 73 26.68 3.87 18.52
CA ALA A 73 25.94 4.54 17.46
C ALA A 73 25.78 3.73 16.17
N ASN A 74 26.54 2.65 15.98
CA ASN A 74 26.41 1.77 14.80
C ASN A 74 27.03 0.37 15.05
N TRP A 75 26.29 -0.67 14.66
CA TRP A 75 26.77 -2.05 14.47
C TRP A 75 25.87 -2.80 13.48
N ASP A 76 26.21 -4.02 13.08
CA ASP A 76 25.59 -4.73 11.94
C ASP A 76 24.21 -5.37 12.22
N GLY A 77 23.78 -5.37 13.48
CA GLY A 77 22.54 -6.00 13.94
C GLY A 77 22.58 -7.53 13.91
N ASN A 78 23.76 -8.17 13.91
CA ASN A 78 23.89 -9.63 13.95
C ASN A 78 23.14 -10.22 15.18
N PRO A 79 22.16 -11.14 15.00
CA PRO A 79 21.42 -11.73 16.11
C PRO A 79 22.24 -12.58 17.07
N ASP A 80 23.45 -13.01 16.70
CA ASP A 80 24.36 -13.72 17.62
C ASP A 80 25.18 -12.77 18.51
N ASN A 81 25.08 -11.45 18.30
CA ASN A 81 25.72 -10.47 19.16
C ASN A 81 25.06 -10.44 20.54
N THR A 82 25.86 -10.60 21.59
CA THR A 82 25.40 -10.55 22.99
C THR A 82 26.14 -9.46 23.78
N THR A 83 26.56 -8.36 23.14
CA THR A 83 27.32 -7.30 23.81
C THR A 83 26.75 -5.92 23.61
N ASP A 84 26.26 -5.62 22.42
CA ASP A 84 26.02 -4.25 21.99
C ASP A 84 24.59 -3.80 22.27
N SER A 85 24.42 -2.53 22.64
CA SER A 85 23.13 -1.84 22.78
C SER A 85 22.18 -2.46 23.82
N TYR A 86 22.71 -3.07 24.88
CA TYR A 86 21.91 -3.48 26.03
C TYR A 86 21.65 -2.29 26.96
N LEU A 87 20.46 -2.29 27.57
CA LEU A 87 20.13 -1.47 28.71
C LEU A 87 20.40 -2.30 29.97
N ASP A 88 21.27 -1.80 30.83
CA ASP A 88 21.60 -2.43 32.10
C ASP A 88 20.56 -1.98 33.15
N LYS A 89 19.67 -2.90 33.52
CA LYS A 89 18.57 -2.67 34.48
C LYS A 89 18.91 -3.30 35.82
N ASP A 90 18.09 -3.06 36.84
CA ASP A 90 18.33 -3.60 38.18
C ASP A 90 18.46 -5.14 38.19
N SER A 91 17.50 -5.82 37.56
CA SER A 91 17.40 -7.28 37.58
C SER A 91 18.00 -7.92 36.32
N SER A 92 18.21 -7.16 35.25
CA SER A 92 18.49 -7.75 33.94
C SER A 92 19.38 -6.87 33.08
N ALA A 93 19.95 -7.44 32.03
CA ALA A 93 20.38 -6.68 30.87
C ALA A 93 19.42 -7.00 29.73
N ILE A 94 18.74 -5.98 29.20
CA ILE A 94 17.71 -6.15 28.16
C ILE A 94 18.05 -5.36 26.91
N ARG A 95 17.65 -5.90 25.77
CA ARG A 95 17.79 -5.23 24.49
C ARG A 95 16.61 -5.56 23.60
N LYS A 96 16.15 -4.56 22.85
CA LYS A 96 15.23 -4.76 21.75
C LYS A 96 15.70 -3.98 20.54
N TYR A 97 15.70 -4.61 19.38
CA TYR A 97 16.11 -3.96 18.15
C TYR A 97 15.50 -4.66 16.94
N SER A 98 15.59 -4.01 15.79
CA SER A 98 15.08 -4.51 14.53
C SER A 98 16.06 -4.32 13.38
N LYS A 99 15.86 -5.11 12.34
CA LYS A 99 16.58 -5.07 11.07
C LYS A 99 15.59 -5.31 9.93
N GLU A 100 15.65 -4.49 8.89
CA GLU A 100 14.88 -4.71 7.66
C GLU A 100 15.45 -5.94 6.94
N THR A 101 14.56 -6.81 6.46
CA THR A 101 14.93 -8.02 5.70
C THR A 101 15.28 -7.66 4.25
N GLY A 102 15.55 -8.67 3.41
CA GLY A 102 15.65 -8.46 1.96
C GLY A 102 14.32 -8.10 1.29
N THR A 103 13.19 -8.25 1.98
CA THR A 103 11.86 -7.85 1.51
C THR A 103 11.52 -6.47 2.08
N PRO A 104 11.27 -5.45 1.23
CA PRO A 104 10.94 -4.10 1.69
C PRO A 104 9.76 -4.10 2.68
N GLY A 105 9.90 -3.36 3.78
CA GLY A 105 8.85 -3.21 4.77
C GLY A 105 8.63 -4.41 5.69
N LEU A 106 9.35 -5.52 5.50
CA LEU A 106 9.39 -6.66 6.43
C LEU A 106 10.63 -6.54 7.32
N TYR A 107 10.42 -6.61 8.63
CA TYR A 107 11.44 -6.40 9.63
C TYR A 107 11.57 -7.62 10.55
N ASP A 108 12.79 -8.07 10.80
CA ASP A 108 13.12 -8.95 11.91
C ASP A 108 13.19 -8.11 13.20
N VAL A 109 12.59 -8.58 14.28
CA VAL A 109 12.63 -7.95 15.61
C VAL A 109 13.18 -8.95 16.61
N TYR A 110 14.15 -8.51 17.41
CA TYR A 110 14.82 -9.32 18.41
C TYR A 110 14.66 -8.68 19.79
N LEU A 111 14.27 -9.47 20.78
CA LEU A 111 14.32 -9.10 22.19
C LEU A 111 15.28 -10.06 22.89
N ASN A 112 16.23 -9.51 23.62
CA ASN A 112 17.18 -10.26 24.43
C ASN A 112 16.94 -9.91 25.91
N VAL A 113 16.92 -10.94 26.75
CA VAL A 113 16.84 -10.80 28.21
C VAL A 113 17.90 -11.66 28.84
N ARG A 114 18.85 -11.03 29.54
CA ARG A 114 19.90 -11.69 30.31
C ARG A 114 19.68 -11.49 31.80
N GLY A 115 19.71 -12.59 32.54
CA GLY A 115 19.70 -12.56 34.00
C GLY A 115 21.05 -12.11 34.58
N LYS A 116 21.00 -11.48 35.75
CA LYS A 116 22.15 -11.18 36.60
C LYS A 116 22.25 -12.16 37.77
N SER A 117 23.41 -12.22 38.42
CA SER A 117 23.59 -12.94 39.69
C SER A 117 23.36 -12.01 40.87
N VAL A 118 22.73 -12.54 41.91
CA VAL A 118 22.80 -11.97 43.27
C VAL A 118 23.47 -12.99 44.16
N THR A 119 24.57 -12.62 44.83
CA THR A 119 25.21 -13.53 45.80
C THR A 119 24.40 -13.53 47.09
N LYS A 120 23.68 -14.63 47.35
CA LYS A 120 22.94 -14.84 48.59
C LYS A 120 23.40 -16.17 49.20
N LYS A 121 23.90 -16.11 50.44
CA LYS A 121 24.24 -17.32 51.20
C LYS A 121 22.96 -17.95 51.73
N THR A 122 22.66 -19.17 51.27
CA THR A 122 21.43 -19.88 51.57
C THR A 122 21.75 -21.28 52.08
N ASP A 123 21.12 -21.67 53.19
CA ASP A 123 21.06 -23.05 53.63
C ASP A 123 19.65 -23.58 53.35
N LEU A 124 19.57 -24.65 52.57
CA LEU A 124 18.34 -25.35 52.21
C LEU A 124 18.34 -26.72 52.88
N VAL A 125 17.26 -27.07 53.59
CA VAL A 125 17.03 -28.45 54.05
C VAL A 125 15.79 -29.01 53.39
N ILE A 126 15.94 -30.13 52.69
CA ILE A 126 14.84 -30.89 52.10
C ILE A 126 14.39 -31.95 53.11
N VAL A 127 13.13 -31.88 53.53
CA VAL A 127 12.48 -32.81 54.46
C VAL A 127 11.50 -33.67 53.66
N ALA A 128 11.87 -34.91 53.38
CA ALA A 128 11.17 -35.81 52.47
C ALA A 128 10.51 -36.97 53.21
N ASP A 129 9.19 -37.09 53.03
CA ASP A 129 8.36 -38.13 53.61
C ASP A 129 8.57 -39.47 52.91
N TRP A 130 8.97 -40.48 53.67
CA TRP A 130 9.18 -41.87 53.27
C TRP A 130 8.21 -42.81 54.01
N SER A 131 7.05 -42.32 54.44
CA SER A 131 5.99 -43.11 55.08
C SER A 131 5.31 -44.09 54.11
N GLY A 132 4.58 -45.06 54.67
CA GLY A 132 3.92 -46.12 53.92
C GLY A 132 2.93 -45.62 52.87
N SER A 133 2.23 -44.52 53.14
CA SER A 133 1.25 -43.89 52.23
C SER A 133 1.90 -43.33 50.96
N MET A 134 3.20 -43.06 50.98
CA MET A 134 3.97 -42.64 49.80
C MET A 134 4.18 -43.78 48.78
N ASN A 135 3.81 -45.02 49.10
CA ASN A 135 3.82 -46.13 48.14
C ASN A 135 2.62 -46.12 47.19
N ASP A 136 1.58 -45.34 47.47
CA ASP A 136 0.45 -45.21 46.56
C ASP A 136 0.84 -44.34 45.34
N PRO A 137 0.34 -44.65 44.13
CA PRO A 137 0.57 -43.80 42.96
C PRO A 137 -0.17 -42.47 43.05
N LEU A 138 0.33 -41.46 42.33
CA LEU A 138 -0.45 -40.26 42.03
C LEU A 138 -1.65 -40.62 41.13
N PRO A 139 -2.73 -39.81 41.12
CA PRO A 139 -3.86 -40.03 40.23
C PRO A 139 -3.40 -40.20 38.77
N SER A 140 -3.85 -41.26 38.11
CA SER A 140 -3.52 -41.57 36.71
C SER A 140 -2.02 -41.77 36.41
N ASP A 141 -1.20 -42.02 37.43
CA ASP A 141 0.23 -42.34 37.31
C ASP A 141 0.51 -43.83 37.54
N THR A 142 1.56 -44.35 36.90
CA THR A 142 2.02 -45.74 37.08
C THR A 142 3.11 -45.86 38.14
N LYS A 143 3.73 -44.74 38.54
CA LYS A 143 4.77 -44.68 39.58
C LYS A 143 4.19 -44.28 40.93
N THR A 144 4.80 -44.78 42.00
CA THR A 144 4.45 -44.44 43.39
C THR A 144 4.80 -42.99 43.70
N LYS A 145 4.12 -42.36 44.67
CA LYS A 145 4.43 -41.00 45.15
C LYS A 145 5.89 -40.88 45.59
N ILE A 146 6.46 -41.88 46.27
CA ILE A 146 7.87 -41.87 46.67
C ILE A 146 8.83 -41.92 45.46
N ALA A 147 8.48 -42.64 44.40
CA ALA A 147 9.27 -42.63 43.17
C ALA A 147 9.25 -41.25 42.50
N ARG A 148 8.09 -40.58 42.48
CA ARG A 148 7.97 -39.21 41.98
C ARG A 148 8.65 -38.17 42.85
N GLN A 149 8.57 -38.32 44.17
CA GLN A 149 9.31 -37.47 45.12
C GLN A 149 10.82 -37.62 44.92
N LYS A 150 11.31 -38.86 44.75
CA LYS A 150 12.72 -39.12 44.43
C LYS A 150 13.12 -38.41 43.13
N GLU A 151 12.36 -38.60 42.06
CA GLU A 151 12.61 -37.91 40.77
C GLU A 151 12.63 -36.38 40.94
N ALA A 152 11.72 -35.83 41.75
CA ALA A 152 11.67 -34.40 42.05
C ALA A 152 12.91 -33.91 42.80
N VAL A 153 13.35 -34.65 43.83
CA VAL A 153 14.57 -34.31 44.60
C VAL A 153 15.83 -34.48 43.76
N GLU A 154 15.91 -35.53 42.94
CA GLU A 154 17.02 -35.74 42.00
C GLU A 154 17.13 -34.59 41.00
N LYS A 155 15.99 -34.14 40.45
CA LYS A 155 15.90 -33.00 39.54
C LYS A 155 16.27 -31.69 40.23
N LEU A 156 15.66 -31.39 41.39
CA LEU A 156 15.95 -30.18 42.16
C LEU A 156 17.44 -30.11 42.51
N THR A 157 17.99 -31.17 43.10
CA THR A 157 19.41 -31.20 43.48
C THR A 157 20.34 -31.10 42.28
N ALA A 158 19.95 -31.60 41.10
CA ALA A 158 20.69 -31.39 39.85
C ALA A 158 20.67 -29.92 39.41
N GLU A 159 19.52 -29.26 39.46
CA GLU A 159 19.38 -27.84 39.09
C GLU A 159 20.11 -26.90 40.06
N LEU A 160 20.21 -27.28 41.33
CA LEU A 160 20.94 -26.52 42.35
C LEU A 160 22.47 -26.69 42.25
N GLN A 161 22.98 -27.69 41.51
CA GLN A 161 24.41 -27.93 41.40
C GLN A 161 25.17 -26.71 40.85
N GLY A 162 26.32 -26.41 41.47
CA GLY A 162 27.15 -25.29 41.05
C GLY A 162 26.64 -23.92 41.50
N THR A 163 25.57 -23.84 42.28
CA THR A 163 25.12 -22.59 42.90
C THR A 163 26.08 -22.18 44.01
N GLU A 164 26.80 -21.08 43.80
CA GLU A 164 27.72 -20.55 44.79
C GLU A 164 26.97 -20.03 46.04
N GLY A 165 27.46 -20.36 47.23
CA GLY A 165 26.87 -19.93 48.49
C GLY A 165 25.61 -20.69 48.92
N LEU A 166 25.24 -21.76 48.20
CA LEU A 166 24.13 -22.66 48.55
C LEU A 166 24.64 -23.94 49.21
N ASN A 167 24.23 -24.19 50.45
CA ASN A 167 24.35 -25.49 51.10
C ASN A 167 23.01 -26.21 51.12
N VAL A 168 23.02 -27.51 50.85
CA VAL A 168 21.82 -28.34 50.84
C VAL A 168 22.01 -29.48 51.84
N GLY A 169 21.03 -29.66 52.71
CA GLY A 169 20.88 -30.79 53.62
C GLY A 169 19.61 -31.56 53.31
N PHE A 170 19.51 -32.78 53.81
CA PHE A 170 18.39 -33.67 53.54
C PHE A 170 18.01 -34.51 54.76
N ILE A 171 16.71 -34.68 54.97
CA ILE A 171 16.13 -35.54 55.98
C ILE A 171 15.04 -36.38 55.32
N GLY A 172 15.31 -37.68 55.17
CA GLY A 172 14.30 -38.68 54.80
C GLY A 172 13.68 -39.25 56.08
N TYR A 173 12.35 -39.22 56.20
CA TYR A 173 11.69 -39.60 57.46
C TYR A 173 10.53 -40.56 57.27
N SER A 174 10.37 -41.48 58.21
CA SER A 174 9.27 -42.43 58.36
C SER A 174 9.10 -42.73 59.87
N SER A 175 8.60 -43.90 60.24
CA SER A 175 8.72 -44.43 61.61
C SER A 175 9.49 -45.75 61.61
N ASP A 176 10.54 -45.91 62.42
CA ASP A 176 11.41 -47.12 62.40
C ASP A 176 10.74 -48.42 62.89
N VAL A 177 9.42 -48.45 63.08
CA VAL A 177 8.66 -49.59 63.59
C VAL A 177 7.47 -49.90 62.67
N LYS A 178 7.22 -51.18 62.37
CA LYS A 178 6.05 -51.59 61.58
C LYS A 178 4.76 -51.32 62.36
N LYS A 179 3.71 -50.80 61.73
CA LYS A 179 2.35 -50.64 62.30
C LYS A 179 1.85 -51.89 63.06
N SER A 180 2.18 -53.10 62.59
CA SER A 180 1.85 -54.38 63.25
C SER A 180 2.65 -54.69 64.53
N GLU A 181 3.90 -54.22 64.60
CA GLU A 181 4.78 -54.32 65.77
C GLU A 181 4.43 -53.24 66.82
N MET A 182 3.85 -52.11 66.38
CA MET A 182 3.32 -51.07 67.27
C MET A 182 1.98 -51.45 67.90
N ALA A 183 1.09 -52.12 67.17
CA ALA A 183 -0.21 -52.59 67.69
C ALA A 183 -0.12 -53.65 68.79
N SER A 184 0.99 -54.41 68.86
CA SER A 184 1.19 -55.51 69.82
C SER A 184 2.11 -55.16 71.01
N SER A 185 2.84 -54.04 70.96
CA SER A 185 3.79 -53.60 72.01
C SER A 185 3.20 -52.63 73.04
N TRP A 186 1.89 -52.36 72.99
CA TRP A 186 1.13 -51.45 73.88
C TRP A 186 1.24 -51.73 75.39
N GLN A 187 1.84 -52.86 75.80
CA GLN A 187 1.87 -53.29 77.20
C GLN A 187 3.21 -53.13 77.91
N LYS A 188 4.29 -52.61 77.29
CA LYS A 188 5.58 -52.47 77.98
C LYS A 188 6.16 -51.07 77.86
N SER A 189 6.19 -50.38 78.99
CA SER A 189 7.07 -49.24 79.27
C SER A 189 8.48 -49.52 78.72
N GLY A 190 8.91 -48.71 77.73
CA GLY A 190 10.31 -48.62 77.28
C GLY A 190 10.73 -49.40 76.01
N GLY A 191 9.84 -50.05 75.25
CA GLY A 191 10.27 -50.99 74.19
C GLY A 191 10.28 -50.50 72.73
N ALA A 192 9.29 -49.71 72.31
CA ALA A 192 9.11 -49.30 70.89
C ALA A 192 8.93 -47.79 70.70
N LYS A 193 8.95 -47.02 71.81
CA LYS A 193 8.60 -45.59 71.85
C LYS A 193 9.79 -44.66 71.53
N ASP A 194 11.02 -45.18 71.60
CA ASP A 194 12.25 -44.40 71.39
C ASP A 194 12.90 -44.64 70.01
N LYS A 195 12.29 -45.45 69.14
CA LYS A 195 12.79 -45.81 67.79
C LYS A 195 11.92 -45.22 66.69
N VAL A 196 11.74 -43.91 66.68
CA VAL A 196 11.08 -43.20 65.58
C VAL A 196 12.00 -42.07 65.18
N GLY A 197 13.08 -42.36 64.45
CA GLY A 197 14.11 -41.43 63.99
C GLY A 197 13.99 -41.04 62.51
N SER A 198 14.78 -40.06 62.09
CA SER A 198 15.08 -39.85 60.66
C SER A 198 15.74 -41.09 60.09
N ASN A 199 15.17 -41.65 59.03
CA ASN A 199 15.68 -42.86 58.38
C ASN A 199 16.93 -42.58 57.53
N ALA A 200 17.07 -41.34 57.03
CA ALA A 200 18.22 -40.86 56.29
C ALA A 200 18.54 -39.41 56.64
N LYS A 201 19.83 -39.07 56.73
CA LYS A 201 20.28 -37.72 57.06
C LYS A 201 21.55 -37.35 56.32
N VAL A 202 21.47 -36.31 55.50
CA VAL A 202 22.62 -35.64 54.89
C VAL A 202 22.75 -34.27 55.54
N GLY A 203 23.89 -33.99 56.18
CA GLY A 203 24.18 -32.67 56.75
C GLY A 203 24.31 -31.60 55.67
N LEU A 204 24.24 -30.32 56.08
CA LEU A 204 24.46 -29.19 55.16
C LEU A 204 25.84 -29.30 54.52
N THR A 205 25.85 -29.44 53.20
CA THR A 205 27.05 -29.51 52.37
C THR A 205 26.84 -28.67 51.12
N PRO A 206 27.89 -28.16 50.45
CA PRO A 206 27.72 -27.39 49.23
C PRO A 206 26.87 -28.14 48.19
N ALA A 207 26.03 -27.42 47.45
CA ALA A 207 25.08 -28.00 46.49
C ALA A 207 25.74 -28.94 45.47
N THR A 208 27.02 -28.72 45.13
CA THR A 208 27.84 -29.60 44.28
C THR A 208 28.04 -31.00 44.85
N SER A 209 28.12 -31.14 46.17
CA SER A 209 28.32 -32.43 46.86
C SER A 209 27.01 -33.02 47.38
N ALA A 210 25.99 -32.20 47.62
CA ALA A 210 24.74 -32.62 48.22
C ALA A 210 24.00 -33.66 47.37
N LYS A 211 23.95 -33.49 46.03
CA LYS A 211 23.24 -34.42 45.15
C LYS A 211 23.70 -35.86 45.33
N ALA A 212 25.01 -36.11 45.23
CA ALA A 212 25.55 -37.47 45.31
C ALA A 212 25.28 -38.12 46.68
N ALA A 213 25.35 -37.33 47.77
CA ALA A 213 25.02 -37.80 49.10
C ALA A 213 23.53 -38.15 49.25
N ILE A 214 22.64 -37.31 48.71
CA ILE A 214 21.18 -37.53 48.75
C ILE A 214 20.78 -38.73 47.88
N ASP A 215 21.35 -38.87 46.68
CA ASP A 215 21.13 -40.01 45.80
C ASP A 215 21.56 -41.33 46.48
N ALA A 216 22.65 -41.32 47.25
CA ALA A 216 23.12 -42.48 48.00
C ALA A 216 22.12 -42.88 49.10
N GLU A 217 21.54 -41.93 49.81
CA GLU A 217 20.47 -42.19 50.79
C GLU A 217 19.23 -42.80 50.11
N TYR A 218 18.78 -42.24 48.98
CA TYR A 218 17.67 -42.82 48.20
C TYR A 218 17.99 -44.22 47.64
N ALA A 219 19.26 -44.55 47.38
CA ALA A 219 19.66 -45.89 46.92
C ALA A 219 19.49 -46.96 48.02
N THR A 220 19.55 -46.58 49.30
CA THR A 220 19.32 -47.49 50.43
C THR A 220 17.88 -48.04 50.50
N LEU A 221 16.93 -47.38 49.81
CA LEU A 221 15.52 -47.80 49.75
C LEU A 221 15.28 -49.04 48.86
N GLY A 222 16.22 -49.40 47.97
CA GLY A 222 16.12 -50.56 47.06
C GLY A 222 15.30 -50.34 45.77
N ALA A 223 15.31 -51.32 44.85
CA ALA A 223 14.67 -51.25 43.51
C ALA A 223 13.13 -51.27 43.52
N THR A 224 12.55 -51.79 44.60
CA THR A 224 11.20 -51.49 45.04
C THR A 224 11.43 -50.77 46.35
N PRO A 225 10.99 -49.51 46.54
CA PRO A 225 11.17 -48.84 47.81
C PRO A 225 10.56 -49.73 48.88
N LYS A 226 11.38 -50.48 49.61
CA LYS A 226 10.97 -51.10 50.88
C LYS A 226 11.02 -49.97 51.91
N VAL A 227 10.29 -48.89 51.59
CA VAL A 227 9.53 -48.16 52.57
C VAL A 227 8.97 -49.21 53.50
N ILE A 228 9.08 -48.99 54.80
CA ILE A 228 8.40 -49.84 55.76
C ILE A 228 6.95 -49.84 55.25
N GLN A 229 6.46 -50.97 54.72
CA GLN A 229 5.13 -51.07 54.06
C GLN A 229 3.99 -50.58 54.97
N ASN A 230 4.34 -50.30 56.23
CA ASN A 230 3.55 -49.89 57.36
C ASN A 230 4.24 -48.75 58.18
N GLY A 231 5.10 -47.94 57.55
CA GLY A 231 5.79 -46.82 58.18
C GLY A 231 4.85 -45.64 58.34
N ALA A 232 4.88 -45.01 59.51
CA ALA A 232 4.05 -43.88 59.88
C ALA A 232 4.76 -42.55 59.57
N THR A 233 4.06 -41.45 59.82
CA THR A 233 4.39 -40.11 59.34
C THR A 233 4.63 -39.20 60.54
N PHE A 234 5.91 -38.97 60.91
CA PHE A 234 6.30 -38.12 62.04
C PHE A 234 6.92 -36.79 61.57
N THR A 235 6.17 -36.04 60.76
CA THR A 235 6.61 -34.78 60.13
C THR A 235 7.16 -33.77 61.13
N GLN A 236 6.56 -33.65 62.32
CA GLN A 236 7.00 -32.71 63.35
C GLN A 236 8.46 -32.92 63.75
N LYS A 237 8.87 -34.18 63.99
CA LYS A 237 10.24 -34.50 64.38
C LYS A 237 11.23 -34.17 63.27
N ALA A 238 10.90 -34.55 62.03
CA ALA A 238 11.76 -34.30 60.88
C ALA A 238 11.98 -32.79 60.65
N MET A 239 10.95 -31.97 60.86
CA MET A 239 11.07 -30.50 60.80
C MET A 239 11.93 -29.93 61.93
N ILE A 240 11.82 -30.44 63.16
CA ILE A 240 12.69 -30.02 64.27
C ILE A 240 14.15 -30.35 63.99
N GLU A 241 14.42 -31.55 63.47
CA GLU A 241 15.78 -31.96 63.08
C GLU A 241 16.32 -31.14 61.90
N GLY A 242 15.44 -30.78 60.95
CA GLY A 242 15.77 -29.91 59.83
C GLY A 242 16.10 -28.50 60.30
N GLN A 243 15.33 -27.96 61.25
CA GLN A 243 15.60 -26.67 61.86
C GLN A 243 16.93 -26.68 62.62
N ALA A 244 17.19 -27.71 63.43
CA ALA A 244 18.47 -27.85 64.13
C ALA A 244 19.66 -27.92 63.15
N MET A 245 19.46 -28.53 61.98
CA MET A 245 20.45 -28.54 60.91
C MET A 245 20.66 -27.15 60.31
N LEU A 246 19.57 -26.40 60.05
CA LEU A 246 19.62 -25.02 59.56
C LEU A 246 20.29 -24.08 60.56
N ASP A 247 20.00 -24.20 61.85
CA ASP A 247 20.59 -23.39 62.93
C ASP A 247 22.12 -23.57 63.01
N GLY A 248 22.61 -24.79 62.73
CA GLY A 248 24.04 -25.08 62.65
C GLY A 248 24.73 -24.59 61.37
N GLY A 249 23.97 -24.13 60.37
CA GLY A 249 24.47 -23.68 59.08
C GLY A 249 24.96 -22.21 59.07
N SER A 250 25.77 -21.85 58.06
CA SER A 250 26.38 -20.51 57.94
C SER A 250 25.65 -19.54 56.99
N GLY A 251 24.63 -20.01 56.26
CA GLY A 251 23.83 -19.21 55.36
C GLY A 251 22.93 -18.21 56.11
N ALA A 252 22.86 -16.97 55.65
CA ALA A 252 21.98 -15.96 56.24
C ALA A 252 20.50 -16.23 55.93
N ASN A 253 20.23 -17.00 54.88
CA ASN A 253 18.88 -17.34 54.45
C ASN A 253 18.64 -18.82 54.70
N LYS A 254 17.62 -19.14 55.48
CA LYS A 254 17.30 -20.50 55.89
C LYS A 254 15.99 -20.92 55.22
N VAL A 255 16.03 -22.01 54.46
CA VAL A 255 14.86 -22.52 53.74
C VAL A 255 14.68 -23.99 54.08
N MET A 256 13.45 -24.37 54.41
CA MET A 256 13.04 -25.76 54.62
C MET A 256 11.99 -26.12 53.58
N VAL A 257 12.23 -27.15 52.78
CA VAL A 257 11.26 -27.69 51.83
C VAL A 257 10.71 -29.00 52.36
N VAL A 258 9.41 -29.05 52.65
CA VAL A 258 8.73 -30.23 53.16
C VAL A 258 7.97 -30.90 52.02
N LEU A 259 8.34 -32.14 51.68
CA LEU A 259 7.70 -32.95 50.63
C LEU A 259 6.95 -34.11 51.31
N THR A 260 5.62 -34.10 51.29
CA THR A 260 4.79 -35.09 52.01
C THR A 260 3.42 -35.28 51.35
N ASP A 261 2.80 -36.44 51.55
CA ASP A 261 1.39 -36.67 51.23
C ASP A 261 0.42 -36.31 52.38
N GLY A 262 0.98 -35.88 53.50
CA GLY A 262 0.38 -34.87 54.33
C GLY A 262 -0.44 -35.33 55.52
N ILE A 263 -0.35 -36.58 56.00
CA ILE A 263 -1.09 -36.98 57.21
C ILE A 263 -0.13 -37.41 58.32
N PRO A 264 0.21 -36.51 59.28
CA PRO A 264 0.99 -36.90 60.44
C PRO A 264 0.19 -37.89 61.30
N THR A 265 0.82 -39.00 61.64
CA THR A 265 0.26 -40.10 62.46
C THR A 265 0.99 -40.26 63.78
N PHE A 266 1.97 -39.38 64.03
CA PHE A 266 2.71 -39.21 65.28
C PHE A 266 3.02 -37.73 65.53
N SER A 267 3.03 -37.35 66.80
CA SER A 267 3.49 -36.04 67.26
C SER A 267 4.12 -36.14 68.66
N TYR A 268 4.97 -35.19 69.02
CA TYR A 268 5.32 -34.99 70.41
C TYR A 268 4.11 -34.54 71.22
N HIS A 269 4.05 -34.95 72.48
CA HIS A 269 2.91 -34.66 73.33
C HIS A 269 2.85 -33.17 73.68
N VAL A 270 1.74 -32.50 73.38
CA VAL A 270 1.54 -31.07 73.62
C VAL A 270 1.32 -30.83 75.11
N THR A 271 2.14 -29.98 75.72
CA THR A 271 2.04 -29.63 77.15
C THR A 271 1.64 -28.17 77.37
N GLY A 272 1.70 -27.35 76.34
CA GLY A 272 1.38 -25.93 76.42
C GLY A 272 0.89 -25.38 75.09
N VAL A 273 0.08 -24.33 75.19
CA VAL A 273 -0.46 -23.57 74.07
C VAL A 273 -0.24 -22.08 74.31
N LYS A 274 -0.03 -21.32 73.23
CA LYS A 274 0.11 -19.86 73.20
C LYS A 274 -0.89 -19.24 72.23
N ASP A 275 -1.09 -17.93 72.31
CA ASP A 275 -1.89 -17.21 71.30
C ASP A 275 -1.13 -17.21 69.96
N GLY A 276 -1.84 -17.40 68.85
CA GLY A 276 -1.24 -17.56 67.52
C GLY A 276 -2.18 -17.17 66.38
N THR A 277 -1.73 -17.41 65.14
CA THR A 277 -2.51 -17.18 63.91
C THR A 277 -3.82 -17.96 63.94
N SER A 278 -4.95 -17.32 63.55
CA SER A 278 -6.29 -17.84 63.82
C SER A 278 -6.54 -19.19 63.11
N ASP A 279 -6.62 -20.24 63.91
CA ASP A 279 -7.06 -21.56 63.50
C ASP A 279 -8.52 -21.75 63.92
N LEU A 280 -9.37 -22.13 62.95
CA LEU A 280 -10.80 -22.42 63.14
C LEU A 280 -11.04 -23.57 64.13
N MET A 281 -10.00 -24.34 64.49
CA MET A 281 -10.07 -25.54 65.32
C MET A 281 -9.61 -25.33 66.78
N THR A 282 -8.97 -24.20 67.12
CA THR A 282 -8.35 -23.98 68.45
C THR A 282 -8.72 -22.66 69.13
N ASN A 283 -9.66 -21.90 68.57
CA ASN A 283 -10.08 -20.61 69.12
C ASN A 283 -8.91 -19.61 69.27
N GLY A 284 -8.00 -19.57 68.30
CA GLY A 284 -6.87 -18.63 68.25
C GLY A 284 -5.62 -19.04 69.03
N LYS A 285 -5.53 -20.29 69.50
CA LYS A 285 -4.37 -20.81 70.23
C LYS A 285 -3.59 -21.85 69.42
N ILE A 286 -2.28 -21.93 69.60
CA ILE A 286 -1.40 -22.88 68.91
C ILE A 286 -0.50 -23.59 69.91
N ALA A 287 -0.11 -24.84 69.63
CA ALA A 287 0.82 -25.58 70.49
C ALA A 287 2.17 -24.84 70.61
N SER A 288 2.75 -24.84 71.81
CA SER A 288 3.95 -24.05 72.11
C SER A 288 5.03 -24.79 72.88
N THR A 289 4.66 -25.82 73.66
CA THR A 289 5.62 -26.66 74.38
C THR A 289 5.24 -28.11 74.23
N TYR A 290 6.27 -28.96 74.14
CA TYR A 290 6.12 -30.38 73.84
C TYR A 290 6.96 -31.23 74.78
N LYS A 291 6.47 -32.42 75.09
CA LYS A 291 7.24 -33.47 75.74
C LYS A 291 7.62 -34.51 74.70
N THR A 292 8.90 -34.90 74.68
CA THR A 292 9.42 -35.86 73.69
C THR A 292 9.12 -37.32 74.05
N SER A 293 8.74 -37.57 75.30
CA SER A 293 8.29 -38.87 75.80
C SER A 293 7.28 -38.66 76.93
N PRO A 294 6.01 -39.07 76.82
CA PRO A 294 5.30 -39.65 75.68
C PRO A 294 5.51 -39.11 74.26
N ILE A 295 5.38 -39.98 73.25
CA ILE A 295 4.99 -39.58 71.88
C ILE A 295 3.51 -39.93 71.72
N ASP A 296 2.72 -39.03 71.15
CA ASP A 296 1.32 -39.25 70.80
C ASP A 296 1.24 -39.94 69.43
N GLY A 297 0.37 -40.94 69.30
CA GLY A 297 0.18 -41.65 68.03
C GLY A 297 0.40 -43.15 68.14
N ASN A 298 -0.18 -43.87 67.19
CA ASN A 298 0.00 -45.31 67.03
C ASN A 298 0.10 -45.75 65.55
N GLY A 299 0.27 -44.80 64.64
CA GLY A 299 0.21 -45.02 63.18
C GLY A 299 -1.20 -44.94 62.57
N ASP A 300 -2.24 -44.69 63.37
CA ASP A 300 -3.57 -44.25 62.93
C ASP A 300 -3.61 -42.72 62.89
N GLU A 301 -4.20 -42.18 61.84
CA GLU A 301 -4.30 -40.75 61.55
C GLU A 301 -5.22 -40.00 62.54
N ARG A 302 -6.04 -40.72 63.33
CA ARG A 302 -6.98 -40.17 64.31
C ARG A 302 -6.56 -40.29 65.77
N ASP A 303 -5.55 -41.08 66.10
CA ASP A 303 -5.28 -41.45 67.50
C ASP A 303 -4.18 -40.57 68.13
N THR A 304 -4.56 -39.43 68.72
CA THR A 304 -3.59 -38.57 69.45
C THR A 304 -3.24 -39.07 70.86
N ARG A 305 -3.58 -40.32 71.22
CA ARG A 305 -3.33 -40.84 72.57
C ARG A 305 -1.92 -41.38 72.73
N PHE A 306 -1.37 -41.14 73.91
CA PHE A 306 -0.19 -41.84 74.41
C PHE A 306 -0.53 -43.13 75.19
N ASP A 307 -1.70 -43.19 75.84
CA ASP A 307 -2.11 -44.25 76.77
C ASP A 307 -3.47 -44.84 76.40
N ARG A 308 -3.57 -46.17 76.39
CA ARG A 308 -4.81 -46.92 76.15
C ARG A 308 -5.74 -46.95 77.36
N ALA A 309 -5.26 -46.58 78.55
CA ALA A 309 -6.03 -46.55 79.79
C ALA A 309 -7.02 -45.39 79.87
N ASP A 310 -6.81 -44.33 79.08
CA ASP A 310 -7.79 -43.25 78.91
C ASP A 310 -8.94 -43.75 78.00
N ARG A 311 -10.11 -43.95 78.61
CA ARG A 311 -11.33 -44.45 77.94
C ARG A 311 -12.07 -43.35 77.17
N ASN A 312 -11.43 -42.22 76.84
CA ASN A 312 -12.04 -41.21 75.99
C ASN A 312 -12.28 -41.76 74.56
N PRO A 313 -13.54 -41.94 74.12
CA PRO A 313 -13.85 -42.44 72.78
C PRO A 313 -13.46 -41.45 71.66
N ASP A 314 -13.21 -40.18 71.99
CA ASP A 314 -12.85 -39.13 71.03
C ASP A 314 -11.34 -39.06 70.72
N HIS A 315 -10.51 -39.95 71.28
CA HIS A 315 -9.06 -40.02 71.02
C HIS A 315 -8.32 -38.66 71.17
N SER A 316 -8.73 -37.84 72.14
CA SER A 316 -8.25 -36.46 72.33
C SER A 316 -7.96 -36.14 73.80
N TYR A 317 -7.15 -35.10 74.03
CA TYR A 317 -6.88 -34.52 75.36
C TYR A 317 -7.01 -33.00 75.34
N THR A 318 -6.98 -32.34 76.50
CA THR A 318 -7.11 -30.87 76.60
C THR A 318 -5.90 -30.25 77.27
N VAL A 319 -5.39 -29.15 76.68
CA VAL A 319 -4.29 -28.35 77.21
C VAL A 319 -4.77 -26.91 77.36
N ASN A 320 -4.83 -26.38 78.59
CA ASN A 320 -5.27 -25.00 78.89
C ASN A 320 -6.59 -24.60 78.18
N GLY A 321 -7.56 -25.52 78.13
CA GLY A 321 -8.87 -25.32 77.51
C GLY A 321 -8.93 -25.57 75.99
N VAL A 322 -7.83 -25.93 75.34
CA VAL A 322 -7.76 -26.28 73.91
C VAL A 322 -7.81 -27.79 73.74
N LYS A 323 -8.76 -28.30 72.94
CA LYS A 323 -8.89 -29.73 72.63
C LYS A 323 -7.86 -30.13 71.57
N ILE A 324 -6.90 -30.96 71.97
CA ILE A 324 -5.92 -31.60 71.08
C ILE A 324 -6.52 -32.92 70.60
N ASN A 325 -6.93 -32.97 69.34
CA ASN A 325 -7.70 -34.08 68.76
C ASN A 325 -7.17 -34.58 67.41
N ASN A 326 -6.02 -34.07 66.96
CA ASN A 326 -5.29 -34.53 65.78
C ASN A 326 -3.80 -34.11 65.90
N HIS A 327 -2.93 -34.73 65.10
CA HIS A 327 -1.49 -34.45 65.13
C HIS A 327 -1.09 -33.11 64.49
N PHE A 328 -2.00 -32.43 63.77
CA PHE A 328 -1.71 -31.12 63.18
C PHE A 328 -1.51 -30.02 64.21
N HIS A 329 -2.13 -30.11 65.39
CA HIS A 329 -1.95 -29.14 66.46
C HIS A 329 -0.46 -28.95 66.80
N ALA A 330 0.26 -30.06 66.96
CA ALA A 330 1.67 -30.06 67.28
C ALA A 330 2.54 -29.65 66.08
N LEU A 331 2.21 -30.12 64.89
CA LEU A 331 2.91 -29.77 63.65
C LEU A 331 2.82 -28.26 63.35
N ARG A 332 1.63 -27.67 63.48
CA ARG A 332 1.40 -26.24 63.25
C ARG A 332 2.19 -25.39 64.23
N GLY A 333 2.15 -25.71 65.52
CA GLY A 333 2.93 -24.97 66.52
C GLY A 333 4.42 -25.02 66.25
N THR A 334 4.94 -26.18 65.84
CA THR A 334 6.34 -26.34 65.45
C THR A 334 6.67 -25.53 64.19
N GLY A 335 5.80 -25.53 63.18
CA GLY A 335 5.95 -24.71 61.99
C GLY A 335 5.97 -23.21 62.32
N GLU A 336 5.11 -22.77 63.24
CA GLU A 336 5.09 -21.40 63.72
C GLU A 336 6.38 -21.01 64.44
N ASP A 337 6.93 -21.90 65.27
CA ASP A 337 8.23 -21.68 65.93
C ASP A 337 9.38 -21.58 64.91
N ILE A 338 9.38 -22.42 63.88
CA ILE A 338 10.38 -22.39 62.78
C ILE A 338 10.29 -21.09 61.98
N LYS A 339 9.07 -20.64 61.65
CA LYS A 339 8.85 -19.35 60.95
C LYS A 339 9.32 -18.17 61.80
N ASN A 340 9.02 -18.19 63.10
CA ASN A 340 9.46 -17.15 64.04
C ASN A 340 10.98 -17.12 64.25
N ALA A 341 11.67 -18.25 64.04
CA ALA A 341 13.13 -18.33 64.01
C ALA A 341 13.74 -17.73 62.72
N GLY A 342 12.92 -17.29 61.76
CA GLY A 342 13.37 -16.70 60.50
C GLY A 342 13.60 -17.69 59.36
N THR A 343 13.21 -18.96 59.54
CA THR A 343 13.26 -19.96 58.47
C THR A 343 12.02 -19.87 57.58
N ARG A 344 12.22 -19.83 56.25
CA ARG A 344 11.14 -19.98 55.28
C ARG A 344 10.78 -21.45 55.09
N ILE A 345 9.51 -21.79 55.25
CA ILE A 345 8.97 -23.13 55.02
C ILE A 345 8.21 -23.14 53.69
N VAL A 346 8.66 -23.99 52.78
CA VAL A 346 7.98 -24.32 51.52
C VAL A 346 7.42 -25.73 51.63
N ALA A 347 6.14 -25.92 51.35
CA ALA A 347 5.45 -27.19 51.53
C ALA A 347 4.87 -27.69 50.20
N MET A 348 5.35 -28.84 49.73
CA MET A 348 4.75 -29.55 48.59
C MET A 348 3.89 -30.69 49.11
N GLY A 349 2.59 -30.62 48.83
CA GLY A 349 1.61 -31.63 49.21
C GLY A 349 1.27 -32.57 48.06
N MET A 350 1.61 -33.86 48.16
CA MET A 350 1.43 -34.84 47.09
C MET A 350 0.10 -35.60 47.23
N ASN A 351 -0.87 -35.33 46.35
CA ASN A 351 -2.19 -35.96 46.32
C ASN A 351 -2.92 -35.93 47.68
N ILE A 352 -3.09 -34.73 48.23
CA ILE A 352 -3.76 -34.53 49.53
C ILE A 352 -5.26 -34.83 49.40
N GLY A 353 -5.72 -35.89 50.09
CA GLY A 353 -7.11 -36.36 50.09
C GLY A 353 -7.81 -36.28 51.46
N ASN A 354 -8.94 -36.96 51.61
CA ASN A 354 -9.63 -37.15 52.89
C ASN A 354 -8.94 -38.27 53.71
N GLY A 355 -8.72 -38.06 55.01
CA GLY A 355 -8.13 -39.03 55.95
C GLY A 355 -8.27 -38.56 57.41
N GLY A 356 -7.84 -39.33 58.41
CA GLY A 356 -7.57 -38.80 59.76
C GLY A 356 -8.69 -38.08 60.51
N GLY A 357 -9.97 -38.30 60.15
CA GLY A 357 -11.10 -37.60 60.79
C GLY A 357 -11.21 -36.11 60.44
N VAL A 358 -10.46 -35.66 59.44
CA VAL A 358 -10.43 -34.29 58.94
C VAL A 358 -10.84 -34.32 57.46
N ASN A 359 -11.58 -33.32 56.98
CA ASN A 359 -11.92 -33.27 55.54
C ASN A 359 -10.77 -32.64 54.74
N ALA A 360 -10.70 -32.90 53.43
CA ALA A 360 -9.63 -32.42 52.55
C ALA A 360 -9.40 -30.89 52.64
N ASN A 361 -10.46 -30.11 52.91
CA ASN A 361 -10.36 -28.65 53.05
C ASN A 361 -9.60 -28.24 54.32
N ASN A 362 -9.86 -28.91 55.44
CA ASN A 362 -9.17 -28.68 56.71
C ASN A 362 -7.71 -29.17 56.64
N PHE A 363 -7.43 -30.27 55.91
CA PHE A 363 -6.06 -30.71 55.60
C PHE A 363 -5.28 -29.69 54.78
N LYS A 364 -5.87 -29.25 53.67
CA LYS A 364 -5.29 -28.21 52.81
C LYS A 364 -4.98 -26.95 53.61
N SER A 365 -5.91 -26.54 54.48
CA SER A 365 -5.73 -25.38 55.36
C SER A 365 -4.57 -25.57 56.35
N ALA A 366 -4.36 -26.79 56.86
CA ALA A 366 -3.24 -27.08 57.77
C ALA A 366 -1.87 -26.93 57.12
N PHE A 367 -1.69 -27.39 55.88
CA PHE A 367 -0.43 -27.22 55.16
C PHE A 367 -0.23 -25.82 54.62
N GLN A 368 -1.31 -25.14 54.21
CA GLN A 368 -1.24 -23.72 53.86
C GLN A 368 -0.74 -22.87 55.04
N GLN A 369 -1.10 -23.23 56.28
CA GLN A 369 -0.62 -22.56 57.49
C GLN A 369 0.81 -22.98 57.90
N LEU A 370 1.23 -24.20 57.52
CA LEU A 370 2.58 -24.69 57.73
C LEU A 370 3.59 -23.90 56.89
N ALA A 371 3.23 -23.62 55.63
CA ALA A 371 4.02 -22.80 54.73
C ALA A 371 4.18 -21.37 55.27
N SER A 372 5.30 -20.71 54.97
CA SER A 372 5.58 -19.35 55.46
C SER A 372 4.63 -18.31 54.87
N THR A 373 4.26 -18.49 53.60
CA THR A 373 3.29 -17.66 52.89
C THR A 373 2.31 -18.53 52.10
N PRO A 374 1.13 -18.02 51.72
CA PRO A 374 0.21 -18.77 50.87
C PRO A 374 0.83 -19.25 49.55
N SER A 375 1.80 -18.51 48.99
CA SER A 375 2.54 -18.88 47.77
C SER A 375 3.59 -19.96 47.99
N ASP A 376 3.97 -20.26 49.23
CA ASP A 376 4.94 -21.31 49.58
C ASP A 376 4.29 -22.70 49.71
N TYR A 377 2.97 -22.80 49.54
CA TYR A 377 2.24 -24.07 49.55
C TYR A 377 1.88 -24.50 48.13
N HIS A 378 2.36 -25.70 47.74
CA HIS A 378 2.23 -26.24 46.40
C HIS A 378 1.56 -27.62 46.44
N PRO A 379 0.22 -27.68 46.25
CA PRO A 379 -0.46 -28.96 46.07
C PRO A 379 -0.14 -29.52 44.68
N VAL A 380 0.29 -30.78 44.61
CA VAL A 380 0.62 -31.47 43.37
C VAL A 380 -0.14 -32.79 43.24
N ASN A 381 -0.74 -33.01 42.09
CA ASN A 381 -1.54 -34.18 41.73
C ASN A 381 -1.05 -34.84 40.43
N SER A 382 -0.09 -34.24 39.73
CA SER A 382 0.49 -34.75 38.49
C SER A 382 1.99 -34.48 38.38
N MET A 383 2.68 -35.20 37.49
CA MET A 383 4.10 -34.96 37.22
C MET A 383 4.35 -33.55 36.67
N GLY A 384 3.45 -33.00 35.86
CA GLY A 384 3.61 -31.66 35.29
C GLY A 384 3.64 -30.56 36.37
N GLU A 385 2.80 -30.69 37.40
CA GLU A 385 2.77 -29.75 38.54
C GLU A 385 4.04 -29.87 39.41
N ILE A 386 4.58 -31.09 39.55
CA ILE A 386 5.87 -31.31 40.22
C ILE A 386 6.99 -30.61 39.43
N ASP A 387 7.06 -30.83 38.12
CA ASP A 387 8.09 -30.22 37.27
C ASP A 387 8.03 -28.69 37.31
N GLU A 388 6.82 -28.12 37.27
CA GLU A 388 6.61 -26.68 37.38
C GLU A 388 7.09 -26.13 38.73
N PHE A 389 6.73 -26.78 39.84
CA PHE A 389 7.23 -26.38 41.16
C PHE A 389 8.76 -26.42 41.22
N ILE A 390 9.37 -27.54 40.80
CA ILE A 390 10.81 -27.74 40.93
C ILE A 390 11.58 -26.69 40.14
N ASN A 391 11.19 -26.46 38.88
CA ASN A 391 11.87 -25.48 38.03
C ASN A 391 11.79 -24.06 38.63
N ASN A 392 10.63 -23.67 39.16
CA ASN A 392 10.42 -22.35 39.75
C ASN A 392 11.14 -22.21 41.09
N PHE A 393 11.05 -23.22 41.95
CA PHE A 393 11.71 -23.22 43.25
C PHE A 393 13.23 -23.25 43.11
N ALA A 394 13.76 -24.07 42.21
CA ALA A 394 15.19 -24.10 41.91
C ALA A 394 15.67 -22.72 41.44
N ALA A 395 14.98 -22.09 40.49
CA ALA A 395 15.31 -20.74 40.02
C ALA A 395 15.32 -19.70 41.15
N GLU A 396 14.36 -19.78 42.08
CA GLU A 396 14.31 -18.90 43.23
C GLU A 396 15.52 -19.09 44.16
N ILE A 397 15.89 -20.34 44.43
CA ILE A 397 16.97 -20.69 45.36
C ILE A 397 18.36 -20.48 44.74
N THR A 398 18.51 -20.61 43.42
CA THR A 398 19.77 -20.34 42.71
C THR A 398 20.07 -18.84 42.54
N ASN A 399 19.28 -17.96 43.18
CA ASN A 399 19.43 -16.51 43.18
C ASN A 399 19.30 -15.89 41.79
N ASN A 400 18.43 -16.47 40.95
CA ASN A 400 18.06 -15.84 39.70
C ASN A 400 17.43 -14.47 39.98
N THR A 401 17.79 -13.49 39.16
CA THR A 401 17.19 -12.16 39.20
C THR A 401 15.85 -12.11 38.50
N ILE A 402 15.63 -13.01 37.55
CA ILE A 402 14.37 -13.22 36.85
C ILE A 402 13.82 -14.58 37.27
N VAL A 403 12.66 -14.58 37.94
CA VAL A 403 12.00 -15.77 38.48
C VAL A 403 10.53 -15.70 38.14
N ASN A 404 10.05 -16.66 37.34
CA ASN A 404 8.73 -16.63 36.71
C ASN A 404 8.42 -15.28 36.05
N GLY A 405 9.41 -14.70 35.37
CA GLY A 405 9.29 -13.40 34.73
C GLY A 405 8.43 -13.45 33.47
N SER A 406 7.88 -12.31 33.09
CA SER A 406 7.04 -12.16 31.90
C SER A 406 7.45 -10.97 31.02
N ILE A 407 7.24 -11.09 29.71
CA ILE A 407 7.38 -10.02 28.74
C ILE A 407 6.01 -9.70 28.15
N THR A 408 5.67 -8.42 28.11
CA THR A 408 4.52 -7.91 27.37
C THR A 408 5.04 -7.02 26.24
N ASP A 409 4.71 -7.39 25.00
CA ASP A 409 5.22 -6.72 23.82
C ASP A 409 4.10 -6.41 22.79
N PRO A 410 3.37 -5.28 22.97
CA PRO A 410 2.31 -4.87 22.05
C PRO A 410 2.90 -4.42 20.71
N ILE A 411 2.38 -4.93 19.59
CA ILE A 411 2.78 -4.52 18.23
C ILE A 411 2.27 -3.10 17.96
N GLY A 412 3.08 -2.29 17.29
CA GLY A 412 2.76 -0.90 16.98
C GLY A 412 1.61 -0.81 15.99
N ALA A 413 0.76 0.20 16.12
CA ALA A 413 -0.46 0.33 15.31
C ALA A 413 -0.21 0.33 13.78
N GLN A 414 0.95 0.84 13.34
CA GLN A 414 1.34 0.84 11.92
C GLN A 414 1.98 -0.47 11.46
N TYR A 415 1.98 -1.52 12.28
CA TYR A 415 2.67 -2.77 12.01
C TYR A 415 1.72 -3.96 12.11
N ILE A 416 1.96 -4.94 11.24
CA ILE A 416 1.24 -6.21 11.18
C ILE A 416 2.21 -7.31 11.59
N PHE A 417 1.82 -8.12 12.56
CA PHE A 417 2.59 -9.30 12.97
C PHE A 417 2.62 -10.36 11.87
N GLU A 418 3.79 -10.93 11.56
CA GLU A 418 3.91 -12.03 10.60
C GLU A 418 3.62 -13.37 11.31
N PRO A 419 2.55 -14.10 10.95
CA PRO A 419 2.22 -15.37 11.57
C PRO A 419 3.37 -16.39 11.45
N ASN A 420 3.49 -17.27 12.44
CA ASN A 420 4.50 -18.34 12.51
C ASN A 420 5.97 -17.85 12.55
N SER A 421 6.22 -16.56 12.73
CA SER A 421 7.58 -16.01 12.87
C SER A 421 8.14 -16.06 14.29
N LEU A 422 7.29 -16.25 15.30
CA LEU A 422 7.66 -16.18 16.72
C LEU A 422 8.50 -17.37 17.16
N SER A 423 9.74 -17.12 17.55
CA SER A 423 10.69 -18.12 18.02
C SER A 423 11.46 -17.64 19.26
N LEU A 424 12.01 -18.59 20.02
CA LEU A 424 12.80 -18.32 21.23
C LEU A 424 13.97 -19.29 21.27
N ARG A 425 15.17 -18.79 21.59
CA ARG A 425 16.39 -19.60 21.78
C ARG A 425 17.22 -19.12 22.96
N SER A 426 18.04 -20.02 23.53
CA SER A 426 19.10 -19.68 24.48
C SER A 426 20.31 -19.12 23.73
N VAL A 427 20.89 -18.03 24.21
CA VAL A 427 22.08 -17.36 23.62
C VAL A 427 23.12 -16.92 24.66
N GLY A 428 22.85 -17.18 25.94
CA GLY A 428 23.75 -16.81 27.04
C GLY A 428 25.04 -17.62 27.04
N LYS A 429 26.08 -17.12 27.72
CA LYS A 429 27.32 -17.90 27.94
C LYS A 429 27.04 -19.16 28.76
N LYS A 430 26.03 -19.11 29.63
CA LYS A 430 25.44 -20.26 30.30
C LYS A 430 24.15 -20.62 29.57
N GLU A 431 24.15 -21.76 28.88
CA GLU A 431 22.97 -22.21 28.16
C GLU A 431 21.84 -22.65 29.11
N LEU A 432 20.60 -22.42 28.70
CA LEU A 432 19.44 -23.06 29.31
C LEU A 432 19.34 -24.51 28.82
N THR A 433 18.91 -25.41 29.69
CA THR A 433 18.61 -26.79 29.30
C THR A 433 17.38 -26.85 28.38
N ALA A 434 17.22 -27.95 27.66
CA ALA A 434 16.06 -28.15 26.79
C ALA A 434 14.73 -28.04 27.55
N ASP A 435 14.68 -28.50 28.80
CA ASP A 435 13.44 -28.48 29.59
C ASP A 435 13.17 -27.09 30.18
N GLN A 436 14.20 -26.34 30.58
CA GLN A 436 14.08 -24.92 30.93
C GLN A 436 13.56 -24.08 29.77
N LEU A 437 14.05 -24.33 28.55
CA LEU A 437 13.59 -23.62 27.36
C LEU A 437 12.15 -24.00 26.98
N LYS A 438 11.77 -25.28 27.13
CA LYS A 438 10.39 -25.75 26.88
C LYS A 438 9.39 -25.22 27.89
N SER A 439 9.79 -24.94 29.13
CA SER A 439 8.88 -24.40 30.15
C SER A 439 8.48 -22.95 29.87
N ILE A 440 9.23 -22.22 29.06
CA ILE A 440 8.92 -20.84 28.69
C ILE A 440 7.77 -20.84 27.67
N THR A 441 6.65 -20.22 28.04
CA THR A 441 5.50 -20.07 27.16
C THR A 441 5.62 -18.78 26.37
N LYS A 442 5.27 -18.82 25.08
CA LYS A 442 5.22 -17.67 24.19
C LYS A 442 3.94 -17.70 23.38
N SER A 443 3.25 -16.59 23.28
CA SER A 443 1.97 -16.49 22.56
C SER A 443 1.82 -15.13 21.89
N TYR A 444 0.92 -15.07 20.91
CA TYR A 444 0.48 -13.83 20.28
C TYR A 444 -1.04 -13.75 20.43
N ASP A 445 -1.51 -12.70 21.09
CA ASP A 445 -2.93 -12.38 21.17
C ASP A 445 -3.31 -11.43 20.02
N SER A 446 -4.06 -11.95 19.06
CA SER A 446 -4.53 -11.18 17.91
C SER A 446 -5.56 -10.10 18.27
N ALA A 447 -6.29 -10.23 19.38
CA ALA A 447 -7.31 -9.25 19.77
C ALA A 447 -6.68 -7.96 20.29
N THR A 448 -5.58 -8.09 21.04
CA THR A 448 -4.81 -6.97 21.59
C THR A 448 -3.54 -6.67 20.78
N SER A 449 -3.28 -7.44 19.71
CA SER A 449 -2.05 -7.39 18.91
C SER A 449 -0.78 -7.39 19.78
N THR A 450 -0.72 -8.30 20.76
CA THR A 450 0.34 -8.32 21.78
C THR A 450 1.02 -9.68 21.86
N ILE A 451 2.37 -9.67 21.91
CA ILE A 451 3.16 -10.87 22.18
C ILE A 451 3.38 -10.98 23.70
N PHE A 452 3.16 -12.18 24.23
CA PHE A 452 3.42 -12.52 25.63
C PHE A 452 4.50 -13.61 25.71
N VAL A 453 5.40 -13.46 26.67
CA VAL A 453 6.32 -14.52 27.09
C VAL A 453 6.20 -14.66 28.59
N ASP A 454 6.02 -15.86 29.11
CA ASP A 454 5.89 -16.11 30.55
C ASP A 454 6.82 -17.25 30.99
N LYS A 455 6.98 -17.40 32.31
CA LYS A 455 7.80 -18.46 32.92
C LYS A 455 9.29 -18.32 32.62
N LEU A 456 9.78 -17.08 32.48
CA LEU A 456 11.21 -16.80 32.35
C LEU A 456 11.92 -17.00 33.69
N ASN A 457 12.92 -17.88 33.71
CA ASN A 457 13.77 -18.15 34.86
C ASN A 457 15.23 -18.01 34.42
N LEU A 458 15.88 -16.88 34.73
CA LEU A 458 17.22 -16.55 34.22
C LEU A 458 18.15 -16.06 35.33
N GLY A 459 19.26 -16.77 35.52
CA GLY A 459 20.36 -16.39 36.39
C GLY A 459 21.49 -15.68 35.64
N ALA A 460 22.66 -15.52 36.29
CA ALA A 460 23.82 -14.92 35.64
C ALA A 460 24.22 -15.65 34.36
N ASP A 461 24.54 -14.85 33.35
CA ASP A 461 25.02 -15.27 32.04
C ASP A 461 24.05 -16.19 31.27
N GLN A 462 22.85 -16.43 31.80
CA GLN A 462 21.74 -17.06 31.08
C GLN A 462 20.96 -15.98 30.34
N GLU A 463 20.74 -16.22 29.06
CA GLU A 463 20.07 -15.27 28.18
C GLU A 463 19.21 -15.99 27.17
N VAL A 464 18.02 -15.43 26.95
CA VAL A 464 17.13 -15.84 25.87
C VAL A 464 17.01 -14.72 24.85
N GLN A 465 16.85 -15.13 23.60
CA GLN A 465 16.51 -14.25 22.49
C GLN A 465 15.16 -14.67 21.92
N LEU A 466 14.19 -13.77 22.00
CA LEU A 466 12.93 -13.84 21.27
C LEU A 466 13.15 -13.23 19.89
N HIS A 467 12.64 -13.88 18.86
CA HIS A 467 12.63 -13.36 17.49
C HIS A 467 11.22 -13.45 16.91
N TYR A 468 10.82 -12.41 16.19
CA TYR A 468 9.61 -12.41 15.38
C TYR A 468 9.76 -11.43 14.21
N ARG A 469 8.76 -11.40 13.33
CA ARG A 469 8.72 -10.46 12.21
C ARG A 469 7.47 -9.59 12.22
N VAL A 470 7.63 -8.35 11.76
CA VAL A 470 6.54 -7.41 11.54
C VAL A 470 6.64 -6.77 10.16
N ARG A 471 5.49 -6.39 9.60
CA ARG A 471 5.37 -5.66 8.35
C ARG A 471 4.83 -4.27 8.61
N ILE A 472 5.43 -3.24 8.02
CA ILE A 472 4.85 -1.90 8.07
C ILE A 472 3.60 -1.86 7.18
N ASN A 473 2.47 -1.41 7.74
CA ASN A 473 1.18 -1.33 7.08
C ASN A 473 1.11 -0.08 6.20
N THR A 474 1.68 -0.15 5.01
CA THR A 474 1.64 0.91 3.99
C THR A 474 0.27 1.12 3.35
N GLU A 475 -0.61 0.13 3.43
CA GLU A 475 -1.96 0.21 2.84
C GLU A 475 -2.99 0.90 3.74
N ASP A 476 -2.63 1.12 5.01
CA ASP A 476 -3.42 1.90 5.95
C ASP A 476 -3.75 3.29 5.38
N ARG A 477 -4.99 3.75 5.62
CA ARG A 477 -5.47 5.02 5.07
C ARG A 477 -4.70 6.22 5.63
N ASP A 478 -4.25 6.12 6.87
CA ASP A 478 -3.56 7.19 7.60
C ASP A 478 -2.02 7.04 7.49
N PHE A 479 -1.53 6.09 6.67
CA PHE A 479 -0.11 5.93 6.42
C PHE A 479 0.48 7.18 5.76
N ASN A 480 1.47 7.77 6.43
CA ASN A 480 2.33 8.82 5.89
C ASN A 480 3.73 8.28 5.55
N PRO A 481 4.18 8.36 4.29
CA PRO A 481 5.52 7.96 3.90
C PRO A 481 6.62 8.78 4.57
N ASP A 482 7.84 8.24 4.57
CA ASP A 482 9.05 8.85 5.13
C ASP A 482 8.95 9.26 6.62
N THR A 483 7.92 8.74 7.31
CA THR A 483 7.59 8.97 8.72
C THR A 483 7.96 7.75 9.56
N TRP A 484 8.57 7.98 10.72
CA TRP A 484 8.95 6.98 11.70
C TRP A 484 7.75 6.53 12.53
N TYR A 485 7.47 5.24 12.48
CA TYR A 485 6.48 4.57 13.32
C TYR A 485 7.20 3.62 14.26
N GLN A 486 6.83 3.65 15.55
CA GLN A 486 7.33 2.66 16.50
C GLN A 486 6.80 1.27 16.13
N MET A 487 7.67 0.27 16.09
CA MET A 487 7.30 -1.10 15.75
C MET A 487 6.44 -1.77 16.81
N ASN A 488 6.45 -1.19 18.01
CA ASN A 488 5.76 -1.70 19.19
C ASN A 488 5.23 -0.54 20.04
N GLY A 489 4.25 -0.82 20.89
CA GLY A 489 3.95 0.01 22.04
C GLY A 489 4.99 -0.18 23.15
N THR A 490 4.64 0.20 24.38
CA THR A 490 5.52 0.01 25.54
C THR A 490 5.78 -1.48 25.76
N THR A 491 7.02 -1.90 25.53
CA THR A 491 7.47 -3.27 25.76
C THR A 491 8.12 -3.38 27.14
N THR A 492 7.67 -4.31 27.98
CA THR A 492 8.14 -4.44 29.38
C THR A 492 8.54 -5.87 29.72
N LEU A 493 9.60 -6.00 30.52
CA LEU A 493 9.91 -7.19 31.32
C LEU A 493 9.38 -6.97 32.74
N THR A 494 8.65 -7.94 33.27
CA THR A 494 8.35 -8.06 34.69
C THR A 494 9.26 -9.16 35.25
N PRO A 495 10.35 -8.84 35.97
CA PRO A 495 11.34 -9.84 36.36
C PRO A 495 10.81 -10.90 37.33
N LYS A 496 9.82 -10.55 38.15
CA LYS A 496 9.21 -11.45 39.14
C LYS A 496 7.70 -11.28 39.16
N GLU A 497 6.96 -12.38 38.97
CA GLU A 497 5.49 -12.37 38.98
C GLU A 497 4.90 -11.81 40.29
N ASN A 498 5.54 -12.13 41.43
CA ASN A 498 5.10 -11.66 42.75
C ASN A 498 5.41 -10.17 43.04
N ASN A 499 6.03 -9.46 42.10
CA ASN A 499 6.22 -8.02 42.15
C ASN A 499 5.88 -7.38 40.79
N PRO A 500 4.59 -7.39 40.40
CA PRO A 500 4.16 -7.01 39.06
C PRO A 500 4.36 -5.51 38.75
N ASP A 501 4.55 -4.68 39.78
CA ASP A 501 4.78 -3.25 39.64
C ASP A 501 6.23 -2.91 39.27
N LYS A 502 7.19 -3.83 39.51
CA LYS A 502 8.60 -3.63 39.14
C LYS A 502 8.84 -4.02 37.68
N LYS A 503 8.47 -3.14 36.75
CA LYS A 503 8.68 -3.34 35.31
C LYS A 503 9.97 -2.69 34.81
N GLU A 504 10.62 -3.35 33.86
CA GLU A 504 11.80 -2.86 33.15
C GLU A 504 11.43 -2.65 31.67
N GLU A 505 11.53 -1.42 31.19
CA GLU A 505 11.15 -1.06 29.81
C GLU A 505 12.29 -1.27 28.81
N PHE A 506 11.95 -1.84 27.66
CA PHE A 506 12.85 -2.00 26.52
C PHE A 506 12.88 -0.74 25.64
N GLY A 507 14.00 -0.53 24.96
CA GLY A 507 14.11 0.45 23.89
C GLY A 507 13.41 -0.04 22.61
N VAL A 508 12.36 0.65 22.19
CA VAL A 508 11.51 0.26 21.05
C VAL A 508 12.07 0.83 19.75
N PRO A 509 12.29 -0.01 18.71
CA PRO A 509 12.74 0.47 17.42
C PRO A 509 11.59 1.14 16.64
N SER A 510 11.96 2.01 15.70
CA SER A 510 11.06 2.60 14.73
C SER A 510 11.47 2.27 13.31
N GLY A 511 10.51 2.11 12.41
CA GLY A 511 10.77 1.97 10.98
C GLY A 511 9.93 2.93 10.15
N LYS A 512 10.24 3.00 8.86
CA LYS A 512 9.50 3.83 7.89
C LYS A 512 9.51 3.21 6.51
N ALA A 513 8.59 3.64 5.65
CA ALA A 513 8.59 3.29 4.24
C ALA A 513 8.60 4.55 3.36
N PRO A 514 9.31 4.53 2.21
CA PRO A 514 9.40 5.69 1.33
C PRO A 514 8.10 5.92 0.55
N GLY A 515 7.87 7.17 0.16
CA GLY A 515 6.79 7.57 -0.74
C GLY A 515 7.23 7.66 -2.20
N VAL A 516 6.25 7.82 -3.10
CA VAL A 516 6.47 8.24 -4.48
C VAL A 516 5.72 9.54 -4.75
N LYS A 517 6.15 10.27 -5.78
CA LYS A 517 5.47 11.47 -6.26
C LYS A 517 5.00 11.26 -7.69
N LEU A 518 3.82 11.78 -8.01
CA LEU A 518 3.32 11.86 -9.38
C LEU A 518 3.45 13.28 -9.89
N SER A 519 3.94 13.45 -11.11
CA SER A 519 3.88 14.72 -11.82
C SER A 519 2.71 14.64 -12.80
N VAL A 520 1.74 15.53 -12.70
CA VAL A 520 0.59 15.56 -13.60
C VAL A 520 0.55 16.90 -14.31
N VAL A 521 0.57 16.88 -15.64
CA VAL A 521 0.50 18.05 -16.50
C VAL A 521 -0.72 17.97 -17.40
N LYS A 522 -1.42 19.09 -17.53
CA LYS A 522 -2.58 19.24 -18.41
C LYS A 522 -2.21 20.08 -19.64
N LYS A 523 -2.50 19.53 -20.82
CA LYS A 523 -2.35 20.19 -22.12
C LYS A 523 -3.71 20.44 -22.76
N TRP A 524 -3.84 21.59 -23.39
CA TRP A 524 -5.04 22.01 -24.12
C TRP A 524 -4.68 22.21 -25.59
N GLN A 525 -5.46 21.59 -26.47
CA GLN A 525 -5.45 21.85 -27.91
C GLN A 525 -6.81 22.47 -28.26
N THR A 526 -6.84 23.79 -28.42
CA THR A 526 -8.05 24.59 -28.57
C THR A 526 -8.35 24.92 -30.03
N LEU A 527 -9.62 25.22 -30.31
CA LEU A 527 -10.09 25.79 -31.58
C LEU A 527 -10.66 27.20 -31.35
N GLU A 528 -10.98 27.91 -32.42
CA GLU A 528 -11.67 29.20 -32.33
C GLU A 528 -13.01 29.03 -31.58
N GLY A 529 -13.28 29.89 -30.58
CA GLY A 529 -14.47 29.80 -29.75
C GLY A 529 -14.39 28.80 -28.58
N SER A 530 -13.28 28.08 -28.41
CA SER A 530 -13.08 27.21 -27.24
C SER A 530 -12.98 28.01 -25.94
N THR A 531 -13.56 27.47 -24.86
CA THR A 531 -13.45 28.02 -23.50
C THR A 531 -12.72 27.03 -22.58
N LEU A 532 -11.94 27.55 -21.65
CA LEU A 532 -11.19 26.74 -20.69
C LEU A 532 -11.82 26.86 -19.29
N PRO A 533 -12.05 25.76 -18.56
CA PRO A 533 -12.46 25.83 -17.17
C PRO A 533 -11.31 26.37 -16.30
N ASP A 534 -11.62 26.82 -15.09
CA ASP A 534 -10.59 27.23 -14.13
C ASP A 534 -9.98 26.05 -13.34
N LYS A 535 -10.69 24.91 -13.30
CA LYS A 535 -10.32 23.69 -12.59
C LYS A 535 -10.79 22.45 -13.35
N ILE A 536 -10.00 21.39 -13.29
CA ILE A 536 -10.43 20.02 -13.64
C ILE A 536 -10.19 19.10 -12.45
N ASP A 537 -10.97 18.03 -12.37
CA ASP A 537 -10.74 16.92 -11.44
C ASP A 537 -10.38 15.67 -12.24
N PHE A 538 -9.46 14.86 -11.72
CA PHE A 538 -9.03 13.61 -12.33
C PHE A 538 -8.90 12.50 -11.29
N THR A 539 -8.94 11.27 -11.78
CA THR A 539 -8.86 10.07 -10.95
C THR A 539 -7.53 9.37 -11.14
N VAL A 540 -6.94 8.95 -10.02
CA VAL A 540 -5.74 8.11 -9.94
C VAL A 540 -6.14 6.77 -9.35
N SER A 541 -5.84 5.68 -10.06
CA SER A 541 -5.93 4.33 -9.51
C SER A 541 -4.60 3.87 -8.94
N ARG A 542 -4.69 2.97 -7.96
CA ARG A 542 -3.57 2.25 -7.37
C ARG A 542 -3.87 0.75 -7.48
N SER A 543 -2.89 -0.02 -7.96
CA SER A 543 -2.96 -1.48 -8.03
C SER A 543 -1.78 -2.15 -7.33
N THR A 544 -1.93 -3.46 -7.10
CA THR A 544 -1.17 -4.37 -6.21
C THR A 544 -1.51 -4.25 -4.72
N THR A 545 -2.73 -3.85 -4.33
CA THR A 545 -3.17 -3.94 -2.92
C THR A 545 -3.31 -5.39 -2.44
N THR A 546 -3.21 -5.60 -1.13
CA THR A 546 -3.24 -6.93 -0.49
C THR A 546 -4.31 -7.05 0.59
N SER A 547 -4.83 -5.93 1.09
CA SER A 547 -5.91 -5.90 2.08
C SER A 547 -7.21 -5.35 1.49
N ASP A 548 -8.32 -5.99 1.84
CA ASP A 548 -9.67 -5.52 1.52
C ASP A 548 -9.95 -4.20 2.27
N GLY A 549 -10.73 -3.30 1.66
CA GLY A 549 -11.07 -1.99 2.24
C GLY A 549 -10.00 -0.90 2.10
N THR A 550 -8.88 -1.21 1.43
CA THR A 550 -7.84 -0.23 1.09
C THR A 550 -8.25 0.58 -0.15
N TRP A 551 -7.83 1.85 -0.23
CA TRP A 551 -8.20 2.66 -1.38
C TRP A 551 -7.51 2.17 -2.66
N THR A 552 -8.28 2.06 -3.74
CA THR A 552 -7.80 1.67 -5.08
C THR A 552 -8.01 2.76 -6.11
N SER A 553 -8.81 3.77 -5.76
CA SER A 553 -9.09 4.96 -6.56
C SER A 553 -9.10 6.18 -5.65
N ALA A 554 -8.48 7.25 -6.08
CA ALA A 554 -8.44 8.54 -5.39
C ALA A 554 -8.44 9.68 -6.41
N THR A 555 -8.79 10.88 -6.00
CA THR A 555 -8.92 12.04 -6.90
C THR A 555 -7.98 13.18 -6.52
N ASP A 556 -7.65 13.99 -7.51
CA ASP A 556 -7.02 15.29 -7.32
C ASP A 556 -7.44 16.23 -8.47
N SER A 557 -6.94 17.46 -8.45
CA SER A 557 -7.32 18.51 -9.36
C SER A 557 -6.14 19.31 -9.88
N LEU A 558 -6.31 19.87 -11.08
CA LEU A 558 -5.41 20.87 -11.66
C LEU A 558 -6.18 22.16 -11.87
N THR A 559 -5.51 23.29 -11.64
CA THR A 559 -6.11 24.61 -11.83
C THR A 559 -5.38 25.41 -12.90
N LYS A 560 -6.09 26.38 -13.47
CA LYS A 560 -5.53 27.37 -14.39
C LYS A 560 -4.51 28.27 -13.69
N ALA A 561 -4.73 28.62 -12.42
CA ALA A 561 -3.83 29.44 -11.61
C ALA A 561 -2.46 28.77 -11.44
N ASP A 562 -2.45 27.44 -11.26
CA ASP A 562 -1.23 26.63 -11.12
C ASP A 562 -0.58 26.29 -12.47
N LYS A 563 -1.04 26.92 -13.57
CA LYS A 563 -0.58 26.66 -14.93
C LYS A 563 -0.69 25.19 -15.31
N TRP A 564 -1.75 24.51 -14.87
CA TRP A 564 -2.11 23.17 -15.33
C TRP A 564 -1.03 22.11 -15.02
N LYS A 565 -0.29 22.25 -13.93
CA LYS A 565 0.74 21.29 -13.50
C LYS A 565 0.75 21.13 -11.99
N LYS A 566 1.00 19.91 -11.50
CA LYS A 566 1.11 19.63 -10.06
C LYS A 566 2.01 18.44 -9.80
N ASN A 567 2.84 18.56 -8.77
CA ASN A 567 3.53 17.42 -8.15
C ASN A 567 2.68 16.95 -6.97
N ILE A 568 2.39 15.66 -6.92
CA ILE A 568 1.38 15.08 -6.04
C ILE A 568 2.06 14.06 -5.15
N ASP A 569 1.99 14.28 -3.84
CA ASP A 569 2.36 13.33 -2.79
C ASP A 569 1.16 12.88 -1.94
N HIS A 570 -0.01 13.50 -2.14
CA HIS A 570 -1.27 13.12 -1.52
C HIS A 570 -2.45 13.23 -2.50
N LEU A 571 -3.42 12.34 -2.37
CA LEU A 571 -4.67 12.30 -3.14
C LEU A 571 -5.87 12.35 -2.19
N THR A 572 -7.07 12.51 -2.73
CA THR A 572 -8.31 12.62 -1.94
C THR A 572 -9.19 11.38 -2.11
N VAL A 573 -9.62 10.78 -1.00
CA VAL A 573 -10.62 9.70 -0.95
C VAL A 573 -11.64 10.06 0.14
N ASP A 574 -12.92 10.14 -0.20
CA ASP A 574 -14.02 10.56 0.69
C ASP A 574 -13.68 11.80 1.54
N ASN A 575 -13.17 12.86 0.90
CA ASN A 575 -12.73 14.12 1.52
C ASN A 575 -11.56 14.00 2.52
N LYS A 576 -10.84 12.87 2.58
CA LYS A 576 -9.61 12.72 3.37
C LYS A 576 -8.40 12.57 2.45
N GLN A 577 -7.26 13.11 2.90
CA GLN A 577 -5.99 12.92 2.20
C GLN A 577 -5.47 11.51 2.42
N VAL A 578 -4.95 10.90 1.36
CA VAL A 578 -4.24 9.62 1.38
C VAL A 578 -2.90 9.77 0.68
N SER A 579 -1.86 9.17 1.22
CA SER A 579 -0.51 9.29 0.69
C SER A 579 -0.22 8.27 -0.41
N LEU A 580 0.92 8.43 -1.09
CA LEU A 580 1.40 7.50 -2.11
C LEU A 580 2.63 6.71 -1.61
N PRO A 581 2.46 5.64 -0.82
CA PRO A 581 3.55 4.73 -0.46
C PRO A 581 4.19 4.08 -1.70
N LYS A 582 5.47 3.74 -1.60
CA LYS A 582 6.20 3.07 -2.70
C LYS A 582 5.74 1.62 -2.91
N TYR A 583 5.62 0.85 -1.83
CA TYR A 583 5.29 -0.58 -1.86
C TYR A 583 4.11 -0.89 -0.95
N ASN A 584 3.46 -2.02 -1.22
CA ASN A 584 2.30 -2.56 -0.51
C ASN A 584 2.69 -3.35 0.75
N ASN A 585 1.71 -3.95 1.46
CA ASN A 585 1.98 -4.73 2.68
C ASN A 585 2.71 -6.06 2.44
N GLN A 586 3.11 -6.37 1.20
CA GLN A 586 3.98 -7.49 0.84
C GLN A 586 5.36 -7.04 0.35
N GLY A 587 5.66 -5.74 0.36
CA GLY A 587 6.92 -5.19 -0.15
C GLY A 587 7.01 -5.13 -1.68
N LYS A 588 5.89 -5.23 -2.39
CA LYS A 588 5.81 -5.06 -3.85
C LYS A 588 5.43 -3.64 -4.19
N ASP A 589 6.12 -3.03 -5.16
CA ASP A 589 5.85 -1.67 -5.59
C ASP A 589 4.39 -1.49 -6.04
N PHE A 590 3.78 -0.38 -5.63
CA PHE A 590 2.49 0.06 -6.12
C PHE A 590 2.61 0.56 -7.56
N VAL A 591 1.57 0.32 -8.36
CA VAL A 591 1.43 0.93 -9.68
C VAL A 591 0.31 1.96 -9.63
N TYR A 592 0.69 3.23 -9.73
CA TYR A 592 -0.23 4.37 -9.77
C TYR A 592 -0.53 4.78 -11.22
N LYS A 593 -1.82 4.99 -11.54
CA LYS A 593 -2.24 5.41 -12.89
C LYS A 593 -3.25 6.52 -12.85
N VAL A 594 -3.03 7.60 -13.61
CA VAL A 594 -4.11 8.54 -13.91
C VAL A 594 -5.04 7.84 -14.91
N THR A 595 -6.27 7.55 -14.51
CA THR A 595 -7.19 6.70 -15.28
C THR A 595 -8.26 7.48 -16.02
N SER A 596 -8.71 8.61 -15.48
CA SER A 596 -9.76 9.42 -16.08
C SER A 596 -9.69 10.88 -15.64
N GLU A 597 -10.33 11.75 -16.40
CA GLU A 597 -10.66 13.13 -16.06
C GLU A 597 -12.18 13.23 -16.02
N ASN A 598 -12.73 14.08 -15.14
CA ASN A 598 -14.13 14.46 -15.24
C ASN A 598 -14.35 15.15 -16.61
N PRO A 599 -15.35 14.73 -17.40
CA PRO A 599 -15.54 15.23 -18.76
C PRO A 599 -15.59 16.75 -18.84
N VAL A 600 -14.77 17.33 -19.72
CA VAL A 600 -14.77 18.77 -20.00
C VAL A 600 -15.59 19.02 -21.27
N LEU A 601 -16.64 19.84 -21.17
CA LEU A 601 -17.53 20.13 -22.28
C LEU A 601 -16.77 20.70 -23.49
N GLY A 602 -17.01 20.13 -24.67
CA GLY A 602 -16.36 20.55 -25.92
C GLY A 602 -14.95 20.00 -26.09
N TYR A 603 -14.51 19.04 -25.27
CA TYR A 603 -13.20 18.41 -25.39
C TYR A 603 -13.28 16.90 -25.29
N THR A 604 -12.30 16.23 -25.93
CA THR A 604 -12.02 14.81 -25.75
C THR A 604 -10.68 14.63 -25.05
N THR A 605 -10.68 13.82 -23.99
CA THR A 605 -9.52 13.60 -23.10
C THR A 605 -8.66 12.43 -23.56
N TYR A 606 -7.34 12.62 -23.55
CA TYR A 606 -6.32 11.60 -23.81
C TYR A 606 -5.29 11.61 -22.68
N ILE A 607 -4.98 10.45 -22.11
CA ILE A 607 -4.06 10.34 -20.98
C ILE A 607 -2.86 9.49 -21.39
N SER A 608 -1.66 10.00 -21.16
CA SER A 608 -0.41 9.29 -21.42
C SER A 608 0.52 9.36 -20.21
N ASN A 609 1.46 8.42 -20.14
CA ASN A 609 2.43 8.31 -19.06
C ASN A 609 3.86 8.11 -19.60
N SER A 610 4.83 8.67 -18.89
CA SER A 610 6.23 8.29 -18.96
C SER A 610 6.83 8.34 -17.55
N ASN A 611 7.19 7.19 -16.95
CA ASN A 611 7.89 7.11 -15.66
C ASN A 611 7.27 7.96 -14.52
N ASN A 612 5.99 7.76 -14.20
CA ASN A 612 5.20 8.55 -13.23
C ASN A 612 4.96 10.04 -13.60
N ASP A 613 5.42 10.49 -14.76
CA ASP A 613 4.99 11.75 -15.36
C ASP A 613 3.76 11.50 -16.24
N TRP A 614 2.62 12.04 -15.83
CA TRP A 614 1.33 11.89 -16.49
C TRP A 614 0.98 13.16 -17.27
N THR A 615 0.53 13.00 -18.51
CA THR A 615 0.00 14.09 -19.32
C THR A 615 -1.46 13.83 -19.66
N ILE A 616 -2.34 14.73 -19.23
CA ILE A 616 -3.75 14.77 -19.63
C ILE A 616 -3.88 15.78 -20.79
N THR A 617 -4.26 15.34 -21.98
CA THR A 617 -4.41 16.20 -23.17
C THR A 617 -5.87 16.28 -23.57
N ASN A 618 -6.43 17.50 -23.58
CA ASN A 618 -7.80 17.73 -24.04
C ASN A 618 -7.73 18.39 -25.40
N LYS A 619 -8.35 17.73 -26.38
CA LYS A 619 -8.48 18.22 -27.74
C LYS A 619 -9.90 18.74 -27.93
N ALA A 620 -10.03 19.99 -28.36
CA ALA A 620 -11.33 20.59 -28.60
C ALA A 620 -12.10 19.80 -29.66
N GLN A 621 -13.42 19.74 -29.54
CA GLN A 621 -14.30 19.23 -30.58
C GLN A 621 -14.55 20.34 -31.59
N GLY A 622 -14.46 20.02 -32.87
CA GLY A 622 -14.54 21.00 -33.94
C GLY A 622 -15.70 20.73 -34.89
N PHE A 623 -16.26 21.80 -35.45
CA PHE A 623 -17.19 21.77 -36.57
C PHE A 623 -16.70 22.69 -37.70
N GLN A 624 -16.83 22.23 -38.94
CA GLN A 624 -16.59 23.04 -40.13
C GLN A 624 -17.52 22.61 -41.27
N VAL A 625 -17.58 23.43 -42.32
CA VAL A 625 -18.30 23.11 -43.56
C VAL A 625 -17.32 23.14 -44.73
N ASN A 626 -17.32 22.08 -45.52
CA ASN A 626 -16.61 22.01 -46.79
C ASN A 626 -17.61 22.06 -47.94
N LYS A 627 -17.42 23.02 -48.83
CA LYS A 627 -18.31 23.27 -49.97
C LYS A 627 -17.70 22.75 -51.25
N TYR A 628 -18.45 22.00 -52.04
CA TYR A 628 -18.02 21.45 -53.32
C TYR A 628 -19.00 21.80 -54.46
N SER A 629 -18.47 21.79 -55.68
CA SER A 629 -19.27 21.71 -56.92
C SER A 629 -19.74 20.28 -57.12
N ALA A 630 -21.05 20.08 -57.30
CA ALA A 630 -21.62 18.79 -57.68
C ALA A 630 -21.19 18.35 -59.10
N ASP A 631 -20.82 19.30 -59.95
CA ASP A 631 -20.45 19.05 -61.35
C ASP A 631 -18.97 18.70 -61.52
N SER A 632 -18.08 19.20 -60.65
CA SER A 632 -16.62 19.03 -60.77
C SER A 632 -15.91 18.46 -59.54
N ASN A 633 -16.61 18.32 -58.41
CA ASN A 633 -16.07 17.96 -57.09
C ASN A 633 -14.96 18.90 -56.58
N GLN A 634 -14.79 20.07 -57.19
CA GLN A 634 -13.83 21.07 -56.75
C GLN A 634 -14.40 21.90 -55.59
N PRO A 635 -13.56 22.36 -54.64
CA PRO A 635 -14.00 23.19 -53.53
C PRO A 635 -14.49 24.56 -54.00
N LEU A 636 -15.57 25.08 -53.39
CA LEU A 636 -16.16 26.37 -53.69
C LEU A 636 -16.02 27.35 -52.52
N ALA A 637 -15.80 28.63 -52.80
CA ALA A 637 -15.69 29.66 -51.78
C ALA A 637 -16.93 30.55 -51.73
N GLY A 638 -17.23 31.09 -50.55
CA GLY A 638 -18.24 32.15 -50.37
C GLY A 638 -19.64 31.66 -50.00
N SER A 639 -19.87 30.36 -49.80
CA SER A 639 -21.12 29.90 -49.20
C SER A 639 -21.20 30.27 -47.72
N LYS A 640 -22.41 30.55 -47.22
CA LYS A 640 -22.67 30.86 -45.81
C LYS A 640 -23.72 29.91 -45.23
N TYR A 641 -23.50 29.51 -44.00
CA TYR A 641 -24.36 28.59 -43.27
C TYR A 641 -24.73 29.13 -41.91
N LYS A 642 -25.87 28.69 -41.40
CA LYS A 642 -26.34 28.98 -40.05
C LYS A 642 -26.49 27.69 -39.25
N LEU A 643 -25.76 27.61 -38.14
CA LEU A 643 -25.86 26.53 -37.16
C LEU A 643 -26.88 26.93 -36.08
N LYS A 644 -27.86 26.07 -35.84
CA LYS A 644 -28.84 26.18 -34.75
C LYS A 644 -28.74 24.97 -33.85
N LYS A 645 -29.21 25.11 -32.61
CA LYS A 645 -29.21 24.05 -31.60
C LYS A 645 -30.64 23.65 -31.23
N TYR A 646 -30.85 22.38 -30.93
CA TYR A 646 -32.07 21.83 -30.35
C TYR A 646 -31.88 21.55 -28.86
N THR A 647 -32.97 21.65 -28.10
CA THR A 647 -32.97 21.32 -26.66
C THR A 647 -33.12 19.83 -26.38
N ASP A 648 -33.56 19.05 -27.36
CA ASP A 648 -33.97 17.66 -27.20
C ASP A 648 -33.48 16.74 -28.33
N SER A 649 -33.39 15.45 -28.02
CA SER A 649 -33.01 14.41 -28.98
C SER A 649 -34.09 14.06 -29.99
N GLY A 650 -35.33 14.52 -29.77
CA GLY A 650 -36.45 14.32 -30.69
C GLY A 650 -36.49 15.34 -31.82
N TRP A 651 -35.55 16.29 -31.84
CA TRP A 651 -35.47 17.37 -32.82
C TRP A 651 -36.73 18.25 -32.87
N GLN A 652 -37.38 18.44 -31.72
CA GLN A 652 -38.68 19.13 -31.64
C GLN A 652 -38.52 20.64 -31.42
N THR A 653 -37.65 21.05 -30.48
CA THR A 653 -37.58 22.44 -30.04
C THR A 653 -36.20 23.06 -30.29
N ILE A 654 -36.17 24.17 -31.03
CA ILE A 654 -34.97 24.99 -31.20
C ILE A 654 -34.66 25.73 -29.90
N ASP A 655 -33.40 25.64 -29.46
CA ASP A 655 -32.89 26.33 -28.28
C ASP A 655 -32.75 27.83 -28.56
N SER A 656 -33.73 28.61 -28.12
CA SER A 656 -33.72 30.07 -28.28
C SER A 656 -32.65 30.79 -27.46
N SER A 657 -32.01 30.11 -26.50
CA SER A 657 -30.88 30.65 -25.73
C SER A 657 -29.53 30.47 -26.45
N PHE A 658 -29.48 29.62 -27.47
CA PHE A 658 -28.31 29.42 -28.30
C PHE A 658 -28.23 30.52 -29.36
N ASP A 659 -27.17 31.32 -29.32
CA ASP A 659 -26.88 32.31 -30.35
C ASP A 659 -26.45 31.58 -31.65
N PRO A 660 -27.23 31.67 -32.75
CA PRO A 660 -26.92 30.95 -33.97
C PRO A 660 -25.55 31.33 -34.52
N GLN A 661 -24.74 30.32 -34.83
CA GLN A 661 -23.39 30.56 -35.34
C GLN A 661 -23.34 30.52 -36.87
N GLU A 662 -22.63 31.47 -37.46
CA GLU A 662 -22.39 31.50 -38.90
C GLU A 662 -21.10 30.76 -39.27
N PHE A 663 -21.15 30.03 -40.39
CA PHE A 663 -20.01 29.35 -40.98
C PHE A 663 -19.87 29.76 -42.45
N VAL A 664 -18.63 29.88 -42.91
CA VAL A 664 -18.33 30.09 -44.33
C VAL A 664 -17.69 28.81 -44.88
N GLY A 665 -18.17 28.31 -46.00
CA GLY A 665 -17.66 27.07 -46.59
C GLY A 665 -16.16 27.14 -46.91
N ASN A 666 -15.43 26.08 -46.58
CA ASN A 666 -13.99 25.94 -46.76
C ASN A 666 -13.13 26.98 -46.02
N THR A 667 -13.58 27.47 -44.85
CA THR A 667 -12.83 28.45 -44.03
C THR A 667 -12.35 27.87 -42.69
N THR A 668 -12.50 28.60 -41.57
CA THR A 668 -11.94 28.21 -40.26
C THR A 668 -12.83 27.23 -39.51
N VAL A 669 -12.17 26.31 -38.79
CA VAL A 669 -12.81 25.37 -37.86
C VAL A 669 -13.19 26.11 -36.58
N LYS A 670 -14.43 25.94 -36.12
CA LYS A 670 -14.89 26.46 -34.82
C LYS A 670 -15.10 25.33 -33.83
N SER A 671 -14.95 25.64 -32.55
CA SER A 671 -15.25 24.73 -31.45
C SER A 671 -16.75 24.41 -31.40
N ILE A 672 -17.10 23.17 -31.09
CA ILE A 672 -18.47 22.74 -30.83
C ILE A 672 -18.54 21.98 -29.51
N VAL A 673 -19.66 22.12 -28.79
CA VAL A 673 -19.90 21.43 -27.51
C VAL A 673 -20.99 20.39 -27.66
N ALA A 674 -21.13 19.50 -26.67
CA ALA A 674 -22.19 18.50 -26.65
C ALA A 674 -23.59 19.13 -26.85
N GLY A 675 -24.39 18.53 -27.72
CA GLY A 675 -25.70 19.06 -28.10
C GLY A 675 -26.26 18.44 -29.38
N TYR A 676 -27.48 18.85 -29.70
CA TYR A 676 -28.22 18.48 -30.90
C TYR A 676 -28.25 19.69 -31.83
N TYR A 677 -27.79 19.57 -33.05
CA TYR A 677 -27.58 20.71 -33.95
C TYR A 677 -28.24 20.49 -35.31
N MET A 678 -28.49 21.61 -35.99
CA MET A 678 -28.87 21.65 -37.39
C MET A 678 -28.08 22.74 -38.11
N ILE A 679 -27.62 22.41 -39.31
CA ILE A 679 -26.92 23.31 -40.22
C ILE A 679 -27.79 23.51 -41.48
N GLU A 680 -27.94 24.76 -41.90
CA GLU A 680 -28.66 25.14 -43.13
C GLU A 680 -27.78 26.10 -43.95
N GLU A 681 -27.76 25.94 -45.28
CA GLU A 681 -27.15 26.91 -46.17
C GLU A 681 -28.06 28.14 -46.30
N THR A 682 -27.47 29.32 -46.18
CA THR A 682 -28.16 30.62 -46.23
C THR A 682 -27.75 31.44 -47.44
N GLU A 683 -26.56 31.17 -48.00
CA GLU A 683 -26.04 31.80 -49.21
C GLU A 683 -25.19 30.77 -49.95
N ALA A 684 -25.50 30.50 -51.22
CA ALA A 684 -24.68 29.64 -52.07
C ALA A 684 -23.50 30.42 -52.69
N PRO A 685 -22.45 29.74 -53.14
CA PRO A 685 -21.38 30.36 -53.91
C PRO A 685 -21.93 31.06 -55.16
N LYS A 686 -21.28 32.15 -55.60
CA LYS A 686 -21.68 32.85 -56.83
C LYS A 686 -21.78 31.88 -58.01
N GLY A 687 -22.93 31.90 -58.69
CA GLY A 687 -23.23 31.05 -59.84
C GLY A 687 -23.71 29.63 -59.54
N TYR A 688 -23.92 29.28 -58.27
CA TYR A 688 -24.41 27.97 -57.82
C TYR A 688 -25.81 28.05 -57.20
N GLN A 689 -26.55 26.94 -57.26
CA GLN A 689 -27.91 26.82 -56.72
C GLN A 689 -27.86 26.73 -55.19
N LEU A 690 -28.69 27.53 -54.50
CA LEU A 690 -28.85 27.47 -53.05
C LEU A 690 -29.63 26.21 -52.65
N ASP A 691 -29.03 25.40 -51.78
CA ASP A 691 -29.69 24.24 -51.16
C ASP A 691 -29.95 24.51 -49.67
N THR A 692 -31.16 24.98 -49.36
CA THR A 692 -31.57 25.31 -47.99
C THR A 692 -32.00 24.09 -47.17
N THR A 693 -31.71 22.86 -47.62
CA THR A 693 -32.11 21.64 -46.91
C THR A 693 -31.40 21.57 -45.55
N PRO A 694 -32.12 21.60 -44.42
CA PRO A 694 -31.49 21.54 -43.11
C PRO A 694 -30.99 20.13 -42.81
N VAL A 695 -29.77 20.01 -42.31
CA VAL A 695 -29.16 18.72 -41.93
C VAL A 695 -28.85 18.70 -40.44
N LYS A 696 -29.23 17.62 -39.76
CA LYS A 696 -29.13 17.47 -38.30
C LYS A 696 -28.00 16.52 -37.89
N PHE A 697 -27.39 16.79 -36.73
CA PHE A 697 -26.36 15.94 -36.13
C PHE A 697 -26.27 16.15 -34.61
N GLN A 698 -25.65 15.21 -33.91
CA GLN A 698 -25.43 15.29 -32.46
C GLN A 698 -23.93 15.21 -32.13
N VAL A 699 -23.53 16.00 -31.14
CA VAL A 699 -22.28 15.84 -30.40
C VAL A 699 -22.63 15.26 -29.02
N SER A 700 -22.19 14.04 -28.72
CA SER A 700 -22.49 13.38 -27.44
C SER A 700 -21.70 13.99 -26.29
N LYS A 701 -22.11 13.73 -25.04
CA LYS A 701 -21.37 14.18 -23.84
C LYS A 701 -19.99 13.55 -23.73
N GLU A 702 -19.84 12.35 -24.28
CA GLU A 702 -18.60 11.58 -24.37
C GLU A 702 -17.74 12.03 -25.58
N GLY A 703 -18.24 12.96 -26.38
CA GLY A 703 -17.51 13.53 -27.52
C GLY A 703 -17.60 12.73 -28.81
N LYS A 704 -18.64 11.90 -28.97
CA LYS A 704 -18.91 11.21 -30.23
C LYS A 704 -19.72 12.11 -31.17
N TYR A 705 -19.46 12.01 -32.47
CA TYR A 705 -20.25 12.67 -33.50
C TYR A 705 -21.24 11.67 -34.10
N LEU A 706 -22.53 11.98 -34.00
CA LEU A 706 -23.62 11.11 -34.42
C LEU A 706 -24.48 11.80 -35.47
N ASP A 707 -25.02 11.04 -36.41
CA ASP A 707 -26.02 11.52 -37.36
C ASP A 707 -27.38 11.75 -36.68
N GLU A 708 -28.39 12.19 -37.44
CA GLU A 708 -29.73 12.45 -36.91
C GLU A 708 -30.44 11.20 -36.33
N ASN A 709 -29.98 10.01 -36.71
CA ASN A 709 -30.50 8.72 -36.30
C ASN A 709 -29.68 8.09 -35.16
N GLY A 710 -28.64 8.78 -34.68
CA GLY A 710 -27.77 8.33 -33.60
C GLY A 710 -26.64 7.38 -34.01
N HIS A 711 -26.36 7.22 -35.31
CA HIS A 711 -25.23 6.43 -35.77
C HIS A 711 -23.93 7.23 -35.77
N GLU A 712 -22.81 6.61 -35.42
CA GLU A 712 -21.50 7.26 -35.47
C GLU A 712 -21.11 7.63 -36.91
N ILE A 713 -20.68 8.87 -37.08
CA ILE A 713 -20.26 9.43 -38.36
C ILE A 713 -18.87 8.88 -38.74
N SER A 714 -18.70 8.48 -40.00
CA SER A 714 -17.46 7.87 -40.50
C SER A 714 -16.35 8.92 -40.74
N LYS A 715 -15.15 8.44 -41.09
CA LYS A 715 -14.01 9.30 -41.46
C LYS A 715 -13.93 9.57 -42.96
N ASP A 716 -14.78 8.93 -43.76
CA ASP A 716 -14.70 8.97 -45.22
C ASP A 716 -15.51 10.13 -45.77
N LEU A 717 -14.91 10.91 -46.68
CA LEU A 717 -15.62 12.00 -47.36
C LEU A 717 -16.78 11.41 -48.19
N PRO A 718 -18.04 11.82 -47.94
CA PRO A 718 -19.18 11.32 -48.70
C PRO A 718 -19.16 11.86 -50.14
N ALA A 719 -19.68 11.07 -51.08
CA ALA A 719 -19.78 11.46 -52.50
C ALA A 719 -20.92 12.45 -52.78
N ILE A 720 -21.82 12.65 -51.82
CA ILE A 720 -22.96 13.57 -51.83
C ILE A 720 -23.03 14.28 -50.48
N ASN A 721 -24.03 15.15 -50.28
CA ASN A 721 -24.21 15.87 -49.02
C ASN A 721 -24.19 14.92 -47.81
N GLY A 722 -23.34 15.22 -46.82
CA GLY A 722 -23.20 14.37 -45.64
C GLY A 722 -22.07 14.79 -44.72
N PHE A 723 -22.00 14.14 -43.55
CA PHE A 723 -20.96 14.40 -42.58
C PHE A 723 -19.82 13.39 -42.66
N TYR A 724 -18.63 13.83 -42.30
CA TYR A 724 -17.48 12.98 -42.04
C TYR A 724 -16.55 13.60 -40.99
N ILE A 725 -15.69 12.80 -40.39
CA ILE A 725 -14.71 13.25 -39.39
C ILE A 725 -13.36 13.46 -40.07
N ALA A 726 -12.96 14.71 -40.21
CA ALA A 726 -11.61 15.10 -40.63
C ALA A 726 -10.68 15.21 -39.41
N THR A 727 -9.37 15.17 -39.63
CA THR A 727 -8.39 15.55 -38.61
C THR A 727 -7.64 16.78 -39.10
N ASN A 728 -7.61 17.84 -38.29
CA ASN A 728 -6.87 19.04 -38.65
C ASN A 728 -5.35 18.84 -38.53
N LYS A 729 -4.57 19.85 -38.91
CA LYS A 729 -3.09 19.81 -38.85
C LYS A 729 -2.52 19.56 -37.44
N ASP A 730 -3.28 19.91 -36.40
CA ASP A 730 -2.89 19.77 -34.99
C ASP A 730 -3.33 18.43 -34.38
N GLY A 731 -3.92 17.53 -35.19
CA GLY A 731 -4.38 16.23 -34.75
C GLY A 731 -5.71 16.27 -33.98
N ILE A 732 -6.53 17.31 -34.18
CA ILE A 732 -7.86 17.47 -33.60
C ILE A 732 -8.92 16.87 -34.53
N PRO A 733 -9.81 15.98 -34.04
CA PRO A 733 -10.95 15.49 -34.81
C PRO A 733 -12.02 16.58 -35.00
N VAL A 734 -12.38 16.85 -36.25
CA VAL A 734 -13.32 17.88 -36.67
C VAL A 734 -14.46 17.23 -37.43
N LEU A 735 -15.69 17.39 -36.93
CA LEU A 735 -16.89 17.07 -37.68
C LEU A 735 -17.01 18.03 -38.86
N THR A 736 -17.07 17.49 -40.07
CA THR A 736 -17.13 18.27 -41.30
C THR A 736 -18.41 17.96 -42.05
N PHE A 737 -19.18 18.99 -42.38
CA PHE A 737 -20.29 18.87 -43.32
C PHE A 737 -19.78 19.08 -44.74
N ALA A 738 -19.88 18.09 -45.61
CA ALA A 738 -19.61 18.22 -47.03
C ALA A 738 -20.93 18.54 -47.75
N GLN A 739 -21.01 19.69 -48.43
CA GLN A 739 -22.19 20.15 -49.18
C GLN A 739 -21.85 20.38 -50.66
N TYR A 740 -22.63 19.80 -51.57
CA TYR A 740 -22.43 19.82 -53.02
C TYR A 740 -23.52 20.63 -53.71
N ASP A 741 -23.15 21.72 -54.40
CA ASP A 741 -24.10 22.56 -55.12
C ASP A 741 -23.92 22.37 -56.61
N LYS A 742 -25.05 22.40 -57.31
CA LYS A 742 -25.07 22.38 -58.77
C LYS A 742 -24.85 23.78 -59.32
N LEU A 743 -24.03 23.88 -60.36
CA LEU A 743 -23.85 25.10 -61.11
C LEU A 743 -25.20 25.52 -61.73
N LYS A 744 -25.54 26.81 -61.62
CA LYS A 744 -26.72 27.34 -62.30
C LYS A 744 -26.52 27.27 -63.82
N PRO A 745 -27.59 27.04 -64.59
CA PRO A 745 -27.48 27.06 -66.04
C PRO A 745 -27.09 28.45 -66.54
N TYR A 746 -26.51 28.49 -67.73
CA TYR A 746 -26.14 29.71 -68.44
C TYR A 746 -27.22 30.14 -69.44
N GLY A 747 -27.41 31.44 -69.60
CA GLY A 747 -28.08 32.05 -70.74
C GLY A 747 -27.06 32.75 -71.64
N LEU A 748 -27.01 32.38 -72.92
CA LEU A 748 -26.15 33.02 -73.92
C LEU A 748 -26.93 34.11 -74.65
N THR A 749 -26.44 35.35 -74.59
CA THR A 749 -26.95 36.48 -75.37
C THR A 749 -25.95 36.82 -76.47
N VAL A 750 -26.39 36.71 -77.72
CA VAL A 750 -25.62 37.11 -78.90
C VAL A 750 -26.09 38.50 -79.33
N GLN A 751 -25.16 39.45 -79.41
CA GLN A 751 -25.38 40.79 -79.95
C GLN A 751 -24.84 40.83 -81.38
N LYS A 752 -25.75 40.91 -82.36
CA LYS A 752 -25.41 41.07 -83.76
C LYS A 752 -25.20 42.54 -84.09
N VAL A 753 -24.05 42.86 -84.67
CA VAL A 753 -23.73 44.21 -85.13
C VAL A 753 -23.06 44.24 -86.50
N ASP A 754 -23.10 45.40 -87.12
CA ASP A 754 -22.27 45.78 -88.26
C ASP A 754 -20.82 45.93 -87.83
N GLN A 755 -19.89 45.34 -88.59
CA GLN A 755 -18.47 45.32 -88.24
C GLN A 755 -17.82 46.71 -88.25
N ASP A 756 -18.27 47.61 -89.12
CA ASP A 756 -17.59 48.89 -89.39
C ASP A 756 -18.11 50.01 -88.48
N ASN A 757 -19.39 49.98 -88.11
CA ASN A 757 -20.04 51.05 -87.33
C ASN A 757 -20.76 50.58 -86.05
N ASN A 758 -20.71 49.29 -85.71
CA ASN A 758 -21.39 48.67 -84.57
C ASN A 758 -22.92 48.88 -84.52
N LYS A 759 -23.56 49.19 -85.65
CA LYS A 759 -25.03 49.26 -85.74
C LYS A 759 -25.64 47.90 -85.42
N LYS A 760 -26.62 47.87 -84.53
CA LYS A 760 -27.37 46.66 -84.14
C LYS A 760 -28.18 46.11 -85.32
N LEU A 761 -28.11 44.78 -85.55
CA LEU A 761 -28.72 44.14 -86.71
C LEU A 761 -29.83 43.14 -86.32
N ALA A 762 -31.06 43.46 -86.70
CA ALA A 762 -32.23 42.59 -86.55
C ALA A 762 -32.36 41.60 -87.72
N GLY A 763 -32.97 40.43 -87.49
CA GLY A 763 -33.27 39.44 -88.52
C GLY A 763 -32.23 38.35 -88.77
N ALA A 764 -31.06 38.38 -88.10
CA ALA A 764 -30.09 37.28 -88.16
C ALA A 764 -30.67 36.04 -87.46
N LYS A 765 -30.59 34.85 -88.08
CA LYS A 765 -30.97 33.58 -87.44
C LYS A 765 -29.75 32.81 -86.99
N PHE A 766 -29.66 32.59 -85.68
CA PHE A 766 -28.63 31.79 -85.06
C PHE A 766 -29.17 30.42 -84.64
N LYS A 767 -28.39 29.38 -84.90
CA LYS A 767 -28.60 28.03 -84.39
C LYS A 767 -27.50 27.71 -83.39
N LEU A 768 -27.88 27.32 -82.18
CA LEU A 768 -27.00 26.80 -81.14
C LEU A 768 -27.23 25.29 -81.01
N SER A 769 -26.21 24.49 -81.29
CA SER A 769 -26.25 23.04 -81.18
C SER A 769 -25.24 22.54 -80.15
N ALA A 770 -25.58 21.47 -79.43
CA ALA A 770 -24.65 20.74 -78.58
C ALA A 770 -24.91 19.24 -78.70
N LYS A 771 -23.92 18.44 -78.31
CA LYS A 771 -24.01 16.98 -78.41
C LYS A 771 -25.10 16.46 -77.48
N ASN A 772 -26.04 15.67 -78.01
CA ASN A 772 -27.16 15.08 -77.28
C ASN A 772 -28.16 16.07 -76.64
N THR A 773 -28.23 17.29 -77.16
CA THR A 773 -29.23 18.30 -76.76
C THR A 773 -29.96 18.83 -77.99
N GLU A 774 -31.25 19.16 -77.85
CA GLU A 774 -32.02 19.78 -78.92
C GLU A 774 -31.42 21.15 -79.29
N ALA A 775 -31.29 21.41 -80.60
CA ALA A 775 -30.72 22.67 -81.07
C ALA A 775 -31.72 23.82 -80.89
N GLN A 776 -31.27 24.93 -80.30
CA GLN A 776 -32.07 26.14 -80.17
C GLN A 776 -31.85 27.02 -81.41
N THR A 777 -32.91 27.53 -82.02
CA THR A 777 -32.82 28.49 -83.14
C THR A 777 -33.50 29.80 -82.72
N VAL A 778 -32.77 30.91 -82.78
CA VAL A 778 -33.25 32.22 -82.32
C VAL A 778 -32.93 33.29 -83.36
N THR A 779 -33.91 34.12 -83.68
CA THR A 779 -33.74 35.28 -84.59
C THR A 779 -33.45 36.54 -83.78
N THR A 780 -32.52 37.38 -84.24
CA THR A 780 -32.22 38.64 -83.56
C THR A 780 -33.39 39.61 -83.64
N ASN A 781 -33.72 40.23 -82.50
CA ASN A 781 -34.79 41.22 -82.40
C ASN A 781 -34.35 42.60 -82.93
N SER A 782 -35.20 43.63 -82.78
CA SER A 782 -34.91 45.02 -83.18
C SER A 782 -33.64 45.61 -82.55
N ASP A 783 -33.23 45.10 -81.39
CA ASP A 783 -31.99 45.51 -80.70
C ASP A 783 -30.77 44.67 -81.13
N GLY A 784 -30.93 43.78 -82.10
CA GLY A 784 -29.90 42.87 -82.59
C GLY A 784 -29.55 41.74 -81.62
N LEU A 785 -30.45 41.38 -80.69
CA LEU A 785 -30.19 40.38 -79.65
C LEU A 785 -30.84 39.03 -79.98
N ALA A 786 -30.08 37.95 -79.85
CA ALA A 786 -30.57 36.57 -79.80
C ALA A 786 -30.23 35.95 -78.44
N LYS A 787 -31.22 35.37 -77.74
CA LYS A 787 -31.07 34.85 -76.38
C LYS A 787 -31.35 33.34 -76.32
N PHE A 788 -30.35 32.58 -75.90
CA PHE A 788 -30.42 31.15 -75.62
C PHE A 788 -30.47 30.93 -74.10
N ARG A 789 -31.15 29.88 -73.65
CA ARG A 789 -31.40 29.61 -72.22
C ARG A 789 -31.03 28.19 -71.83
N GLU A 790 -30.90 27.96 -70.53
CA GLU A 790 -30.73 26.62 -69.92
C GLU A 790 -29.48 25.84 -70.38
N LEU A 791 -28.37 26.55 -70.64
CA LEU A 791 -27.12 25.93 -71.06
C LEU A 791 -26.38 25.35 -69.84
N LYS A 792 -26.26 24.02 -69.78
CA LYS A 792 -25.51 23.28 -68.76
C LYS A 792 -24.03 23.16 -69.15
N PRO A 793 -23.13 22.74 -68.24
CA PRO A 793 -21.76 22.38 -68.61
C PRO A 793 -21.70 21.47 -69.85
N GLY A 794 -20.89 21.83 -70.82
CA GLY A 794 -20.85 21.21 -72.13
C GLY A 794 -20.27 22.11 -73.22
N GLU A 795 -20.13 21.55 -74.41
CA GLU A 795 -19.62 22.23 -75.60
C GLU A 795 -20.76 22.54 -76.57
N TYR A 796 -20.87 23.80 -76.97
CA TYR A 796 -21.91 24.31 -77.85
C TYR A 796 -21.30 24.92 -79.11
N THR A 797 -21.93 24.72 -80.25
CA THR A 797 -21.57 25.33 -81.52
C THR A 797 -22.65 26.32 -81.93
N LEU A 798 -22.28 27.59 -82.06
CA LEU A 798 -23.11 28.67 -82.56
C LEU A 798 -22.84 28.89 -84.05
N GLU A 799 -23.88 28.84 -84.86
CA GLU A 799 -23.86 29.00 -86.31
C GLU A 799 -24.87 30.06 -86.75
N GLU A 800 -24.44 31.06 -87.52
CA GLU A 800 -25.36 31.97 -88.20
C GLU A 800 -25.89 31.30 -89.46
N THR A 801 -27.14 30.87 -89.41
CA THR A 801 -27.79 30.15 -90.51
C THR A 801 -28.42 31.07 -91.54
N GLU A 802 -28.76 32.30 -91.14
CA GLU A 802 -29.34 33.32 -92.01
C GLU A 802 -28.84 34.69 -91.54
N SER A 803 -28.32 35.49 -92.47
CA SER A 803 -27.81 36.84 -92.16
C SER A 803 -28.93 37.88 -92.27
N PRO A 804 -28.77 39.05 -91.62
CA PRO A 804 -29.65 40.20 -91.83
C PRO A 804 -29.68 40.65 -93.30
N ASP A 805 -30.81 41.21 -93.73
CA ASP A 805 -30.95 41.76 -95.08
C ASP A 805 -29.87 42.81 -95.39
N GLY A 806 -29.16 42.61 -96.51
CA GLY A 806 -28.07 43.50 -96.93
C GLY A 806 -26.70 43.19 -96.33
N TYR A 807 -26.56 42.11 -95.55
CA TYR A 807 -25.30 41.68 -94.94
C TYR A 807 -24.83 40.31 -95.48
N SER A 808 -23.57 39.97 -95.24
CA SER A 808 -23.02 38.63 -95.50
C SER A 808 -22.87 37.86 -94.18
N PRO A 809 -23.28 36.58 -94.10
CA PRO A 809 -23.28 35.84 -92.86
C PRO A 809 -21.86 35.61 -92.35
N TYR A 810 -21.73 35.57 -91.03
CA TYR A 810 -20.52 35.14 -90.36
C TYR A 810 -20.24 33.66 -90.71
N LYS A 811 -19.20 33.41 -91.52
CA LYS A 811 -18.94 32.09 -92.11
C LYS A 811 -18.37 31.05 -91.15
N ASN A 812 -17.78 31.49 -90.04
CA ASN A 812 -17.12 30.58 -89.09
C ASN A 812 -18.13 30.10 -88.03
N LYS A 813 -17.99 28.85 -87.61
CA LYS A 813 -18.72 28.34 -86.44
C LYS A 813 -17.99 28.76 -85.17
N ILE A 814 -18.73 29.21 -84.16
CA ILE A 814 -18.17 29.63 -82.87
C ILE A 814 -18.43 28.52 -81.87
N THR A 815 -17.37 27.97 -81.26
CA THR A 815 -17.53 27.02 -80.15
C THR A 815 -17.54 27.79 -78.83
N VAL A 816 -18.56 27.55 -78.01
CA VAL A 816 -18.67 28.03 -76.62
C VAL A 816 -18.58 26.81 -75.71
N THR A 817 -17.56 26.74 -74.88
CA THR A 817 -17.37 25.63 -73.93
C THR A 817 -17.63 26.14 -72.52
N ILE A 818 -18.57 25.49 -71.84
CA ILE A 818 -18.87 25.72 -70.42
C ILE A 818 -18.27 24.55 -69.64
N ALA A 819 -17.20 24.80 -68.90
CA ALA A 819 -16.56 23.79 -68.06
C ALA A 819 -17.39 23.49 -66.79
N ALA A 820 -17.13 22.34 -66.16
CA ALA A 820 -17.84 21.90 -64.96
C ALA A 820 -17.55 22.76 -63.71
N ASP A 821 -16.49 23.56 -63.72
CA ASP A 821 -16.18 24.58 -62.71
C ASP A 821 -16.85 25.94 -63.01
N GLY A 822 -17.65 26.00 -64.07
CA GLY A 822 -18.35 27.20 -64.52
C GLY A 822 -17.50 28.14 -65.38
N LYS A 823 -16.24 27.83 -65.69
CA LYS A 823 -15.43 28.65 -66.61
C LYS A 823 -15.97 28.54 -68.05
N VAL A 824 -16.10 29.67 -68.74
CA VAL A 824 -16.51 29.72 -70.15
C VAL A 824 -15.31 30.09 -71.04
N THR A 825 -15.15 29.37 -72.15
CA THR A 825 -14.15 29.67 -73.19
C THR A 825 -14.79 29.70 -74.58
N PHE A 826 -14.21 30.48 -75.48
CA PHE A 826 -14.63 30.59 -76.87
C PHE A 826 -13.55 29.99 -77.79
N SER A 827 -13.92 29.51 -78.98
CA SER A 827 -12.97 28.92 -79.96
C SER A 827 -11.95 29.92 -80.53
N ASP A 828 -12.19 31.22 -80.37
CA ASP A 828 -11.37 32.29 -80.91
C ASP A 828 -11.29 33.42 -79.89
N ASP A 829 -10.08 33.70 -79.40
CA ASP A 829 -9.80 34.73 -78.40
C ASP A 829 -10.03 36.17 -78.93
N SER A 830 -10.15 36.35 -80.25
CA SER A 830 -10.49 37.63 -80.88
C SER A 830 -11.99 37.98 -80.82
N LEU A 831 -12.82 37.03 -80.40
CA LEU A 831 -14.25 37.25 -80.20
C LEU A 831 -14.47 38.14 -78.96
N ASP A 832 -15.37 39.11 -79.10
CA ASP A 832 -15.83 39.94 -77.99
C ASP A 832 -16.88 39.16 -77.18
N GLY A 833 -16.37 38.23 -76.37
CA GLY A 833 -17.13 37.33 -75.52
C GLY A 833 -16.81 37.52 -74.04
N SER A 834 -17.83 37.49 -73.19
CA SER A 834 -17.69 37.54 -71.73
C SER A 834 -18.70 36.63 -71.05
N TYR A 835 -18.43 36.29 -69.78
CA TYR A 835 -19.37 35.55 -68.95
C TYR A 835 -19.38 36.09 -67.52
N HIS A 836 -20.51 35.93 -66.84
CA HIS A 836 -20.70 36.33 -65.46
C HIS A 836 -21.45 35.25 -64.67
N LEU A 837 -20.90 34.90 -63.51
CA LEU A 837 -21.54 34.06 -62.51
C LEU A 837 -22.45 34.94 -61.64
N ASN A 838 -23.74 34.61 -61.60
CA ASN A 838 -24.74 35.46 -60.96
C ASN A 838 -25.16 34.92 -59.59
N SER A 839 -25.30 35.82 -58.61
CA SER A 839 -25.85 35.49 -57.29
C SER A 839 -27.35 35.18 -57.37
N ASP A 840 -28.09 35.88 -58.23
CA ASP A 840 -29.52 35.69 -58.48
C ASP A 840 -29.78 35.40 -59.97
N GLY A 841 -30.73 34.50 -60.25
CA GLY A 841 -31.03 34.06 -61.62
C GLY A 841 -29.92 33.22 -62.27
N ASN A 842 -30.10 32.90 -63.56
CA ASN A 842 -29.15 32.08 -64.35
C ASN A 842 -27.82 32.81 -64.57
N ASN A 843 -26.74 32.05 -64.74
CA ASN A 843 -25.45 32.60 -65.17
C ASN A 843 -25.57 33.17 -66.60
N THR A 844 -24.71 34.10 -66.98
CA THR A 844 -24.84 34.79 -68.28
C THR A 844 -23.57 34.70 -69.11
N ILE A 845 -23.74 34.46 -70.41
CA ILE A 845 -22.70 34.58 -71.44
C ILE A 845 -23.15 35.67 -72.40
N SER A 846 -22.27 36.58 -72.76
CA SER A 846 -22.50 37.59 -73.79
C SER A 846 -21.47 37.43 -74.90
N LEU A 847 -21.90 37.52 -76.15
CA LEU A 847 -21.04 37.38 -77.32
C LEU A 847 -21.46 38.36 -78.42
N THR A 848 -20.53 39.16 -78.92
CA THR A 848 -20.77 40.05 -80.06
C THR A 848 -20.36 39.36 -81.37
N VAL A 849 -21.28 39.25 -82.33
CA VAL A 849 -21.02 38.66 -83.66
C VAL A 849 -21.18 39.73 -84.74
N LYS A 850 -20.11 39.99 -85.50
CA LYS A 850 -20.02 41.09 -86.48
C LYS A 850 -20.23 40.61 -87.91
N ASP A 851 -21.03 41.33 -88.69
CA ASP A 851 -21.22 41.10 -90.14
C ASP A 851 -20.73 42.28 -90.96
N HIS A 852 -20.32 41.96 -92.19
CA HIS A 852 -20.03 42.94 -93.22
C HIS A 852 -21.26 43.20 -94.11
N VAL A 853 -21.43 44.46 -94.52
CA VAL A 853 -22.41 44.82 -95.56
C VAL A 853 -22.10 44.02 -96.84
N LYS A 854 -23.13 43.45 -97.46
CA LYS A 854 -23.03 42.66 -98.69
C LYS A 854 -22.49 43.55 -99.81
N GLY A 855 -21.23 43.33 -100.18
CA GLY A 855 -20.58 44.13 -101.22
C GLY A 855 -21.32 44.04 -102.55
N THR A 856 -21.64 45.19 -103.16
CA THR A 856 -21.71 45.25 -104.62
C THR A 856 -20.28 45.08 -105.13
N LEU A 857 -20.05 44.14 -106.06
CA LEU A 857 -18.77 44.00 -106.74
C LEU A 857 -18.24 45.38 -107.15
N PRO A 858 -16.98 45.74 -106.86
CA PRO A 858 -16.44 47.00 -107.37
C PRO A 858 -16.46 46.93 -108.90
N LYS A 859 -16.97 47.99 -109.55
CA LYS A 859 -16.73 48.20 -110.99
C LYS A 859 -15.22 48.14 -111.21
N THR A 860 -14.74 47.23 -112.05
CA THR A 860 -13.34 47.22 -112.49
C THR A 860 -13.06 48.51 -113.28
N GLY A 861 -12.28 49.42 -112.71
CA GLY A 861 -11.88 50.67 -113.37
C GLY A 861 -11.78 51.91 -112.47
N GLY A 862 -11.23 51.78 -111.25
CA GLY A 862 -10.94 52.92 -110.37
C GLY A 862 -9.46 53.31 -110.35
N ASN A 863 -9.19 54.60 -110.09
CA ASN A 863 -7.94 55.37 -110.25
C ASN A 863 -6.62 54.85 -109.61
N GLY A 864 -6.55 53.61 -109.13
CA GLY A 864 -5.32 53.02 -108.57
C GLY A 864 -4.36 52.40 -109.60
N ILE A 865 -4.80 52.18 -110.84
CA ILE A 865 -3.98 51.52 -111.89
C ILE A 865 -3.12 52.53 -112.70
N SER A 866 -3.46 53.83 -112.67
CA SER A 866 -2.70 54.87 -113.40
C SER A 866 -1.30 55.10 -112.83
N ALA A 867 -1.11 54.94 -111.52
CA ALA A 867 0.19 55.09 -110.87
C ALA A 867 1.20 54.01 -111.33
N TYR A 868 0.75 52.77 -111.49
CA TYR A 868 1.61 51.65 -111.92
C TYR A 868 1.94 51.71 -113.41
N LEU A 869 1.01 52.18 -114.26
CA LEU A 869 1.26 52.37 -115.70
C LEU A 869 2.25 53.52 -115.98
N ASN A 870 2.18 54.62 -115.21
CA ASN A 870 3.11 55.74 -115.35
C ASN A 870 4.54 55.37 -114.87
N ILE A 871 4.67 54.62 -113.77
CA ILE A 871 5.97 54.13 -113.29
C ILE A 871 6.58 53.13 -114.30
N GLY A 872 5.76 52.26 -114.90
CA GLY A 872 6.20 51.34 -115.96
C GLY A 872 6.69 52.05 -117.22
N LEU A 873 6.03 53.13 -117.65
CA LEU A 873 6.44 53.93 -118.81
C LEU A 873 7.72 54.74 -118.54
N SER A 874 7.89 55.28 -117.33
CA SER A 874 9.11 56.00 -116.93
C SER A 874 10.34 55.10 -116.81
N LEU A 875 10.18 53.84 -116.38
CA LEU A 875 11.28 52.87 -116.33
C LEU A 875 11.78 52.48 -117.73
N ILE A 876 10.87 52.34 -118.72
CA ILE A 876 11.25 52.00 -120.10
C ILE A 876 12.01 53.16 -120.77
N VAL A 877 11.62 54.42 -120.50
CA VAL A 877 12.32 55.61 -121.02
C VAL A 877 13.69 55.80 -120.35
N PHE A 878 13.83 55.47 -119.07
CA PHE A 878 15.11 55.54 -118.35
C PHE A 878 16.11 54.47 -118.82
N VAL A 879 15.64 53.25 -119.09
CA VAL A 879 16.47 52.16 -119.64
C VAL A 879 16.84 52.43 -121.11
N ALA A 880 15.94 53.00 -121.92
CA ALA A 880 16.27 53.43 -123.29
C ALA A 880 17.27 54.61 -123.31
N GLY A 881 17.21 55.51 -122.31
CA GLY A 881 18.17 56.60 -122.14
C GLY A 881 19.58 56.14 -121.75
N LEU A 882 19.70 55.11 -120.90
CA LEU A 882 20.99 54.52 -120.53
C LEU A 882 21.67 53.80 -121.70
N VAL A 883 20.91 53.13 -122.57
CA VAL A 883 21.43 52.47 -123.79
C VAL A 883 21.89 53.49 -124.86
N VAL A 884 21.29 54.70 -124.89
CA VAL A 884 21.70 55.79 -125.82
C VAL A 884 22.90 56.60 -125.29
N VAL A 885 23.15 56.62 -123.97
CA VAL A 885 24.31 57.27 -123.35
C VAL A 885 25.56 56.38 -123.40
N GLU A 886 25.43 55.05 -123.32
CA GLU A 886 26.56 54.13 -123.55
C GLU A 886 27.05 54.10 -125.02
N GLN A 887 26.17 54.33 -126.01
CA GLN A 887 26.58 54.40 -127.41
C GLN A 887 27.22 55.75 -127.82
N ARG A 888 27.30 56.74 -126.93
CA ARG A 888 27.94 58.06 -127.19
C ARG A 888 29.24 58.32 -126.42
N TYR A 889 29.71 57.40 -125.56
CA TYR A 889 30.97 57.55 -124.81
C TYR A 889 32.20 56.82 -125.41
N TYR A 890 32.07 56.18 -126.59
CA TYR A 890 33.17 55.52 -127.30
C TYR A 890 33.44 56.10 -128.71
N LYS A 891 33.35 57.44 -128.88
CA LYS A 891 33.93 58.16 -130.02
C LYS A 891 34.51 59.51 -129.58
N ARG A 892 35.85 59.61 -129.65
CA ARG A 892 36.78 60.76 -129.41
C ARG A 892 37.13 60.93 -127.92
N GLU A 893 38.36 60.69 -127.48
CA GLU A 893 39.66 61.14 -128.05
C GLU A 893 40.70 60.00 -128.20
N VAL A 894 41.50 60.10 -129.29
CA VAL A 894 42.77 59.40 -129.65
C VAL A 894 42.76 57.88 -129.78
#